data_AF-A0A1H9FA44-F1
#
_entry.id   AF-A0A1H9FA44-F1
#
_cell.length_a   1.000
_cell.length_b   1.000
_cell.length_c   1.000
_cell.angle_alpha   90.00
_cell.angle_beta   90.00
_cell.angle_gamma   90.00
#
_symmetry.space_group_name_H-M   'P 1'
#
loop_
_entity.id
_entity.type
_entity.pdbx_description
1 polymer ?
#
loop_
_entity_poly.entity_id
_entity_poly.type
_entity_poly.pdbx_seq_one_letter_code
_entity_poly.pdbx_strand_id
1 'polypeptide(L)'
;MKTKEKTDRRVFFWLVFLFSVNLIYLLYELSFNSRLVDVAVTSITDAQVRALELEGRILSGIGLSLLLLRFIKINHISALRFLKISIMLIAIGFSSMYFGQRILVDFLVDRTTAEQRMDAQLLVFMKQGLATNSLQLEGIEFDDSDLDSAHTRSFISIVGLMTFFSPDFIVDLRDNAESILNQVAINESIKATPSSYEDYLKLRDSIVYLWNEYEKISDEYWAAKSYFYQEAGERWNILQSNLLNQWEQLSENLDEHEFTRKVLALQRNLDTYFKARESCEDSRFRNECIIKVEDIYRAEIVKSIGRYVAPRDWCHEPETVTKTVQRGSRFVTERREVQQCHDLSYDHLSSKLSFFVRAPISYDLFIRDPVLSSQIRSDLLAEGVVLKDSWIADDRDGFMTAAVEARANLARERLENEMLQRLGVILPLDMSAEEFLRSDFVQARLHKALQPMDPLMILRLDYTPLEFHQMVLKPRFIHMAENEYQKLHQDIQEMANGGWREEEGKSYVRALIVPPIAMGFSLFFALVNSIGLIASIPALFGWKRPILVWSMKLGGIIGVIAIPMINSSSVVETETYKYFESQVSDTLGPVAGFFATWVVNTEPSVYAVGRFAQHVAPPLISSGDHKKENIYDDSDVSLADDLLINEQRLENDHYPFNLKSSIDAGESIDDVFDSVGLNVNDHMRDMVHALHLSGLTPLMPQVMTAVNNKNDAIMIDVQQLRDGAWVVHRSPLITGTGTCLTNHQRIVDIGLLDSVQWRAARHGSCGSDMIAINPVSIPFLTDFSRQVSARFPDISIWVHFQPTLHGEVFCHHLRRGAAELSAMLGQEKFSAVVSSSETLACFLDMPRDYAVIYMGPEYGDPGIVAQSTPHHISRQEIISLRGRARGDGYRPYAFSISPQTLDMPFSSLKENDAIVIHHRHESHVMHEFLRDFPGRTGVFFSPGSRSEDVLIENYKILISRNGVL
;
A
#
# COMPACT_ATOMS: atom_id res chain seq x y z
N MET A 1 -3.91 87.51 45.02
CA MET A 1 -4.59 86.91 43.86
C MET A 1 -3.67 86.00 43.03
N LYS A 2 -2.55 86.49 42.46
CA LYS A 2 -1.60 85.70 41.63
C LYS A 2 -1.06 84.41 42.28
N THR A 3 -0.90 84.35 43.61
CA THR A 3 -0.41 83.16 44.32
C THR A 3 -1.47 82.06 44.48
N LYS A 4 -2.75 82.43 44.61
CA LYS A 4 -3.87 81.49 44.75
C LYS A 4 -4.20 80.83 43.40
N GLU A 5 -4.25 81.64 42.35
CA GLU A 5 -4.45 81.18 40.96
C GLU A 5 -3.33 80.24 40.47
N LYS A 6 -2.07 80.54 40.80
CA LYS A 6 -0.92 79.68 40.49
C LYS A 6 -0.93 78.36 41.26
N THR A 7 -1.55 78.33 42.45
CA THR A 7 -1.67 77.12 43.28
C THR A 7 -2.79 76.22 42.76
N ASP A 8 -3.96 76.79 42.42
CA ASP A 8 -5.09 76.03 41.84
C ASP A 8 -4.72 75.40 40.49
N ARG A 9 -3.94 76.10 39.64
CA ARG A 9 -3.46 75.56 38.36
C ARG A 9 -2.49 74.38 38.54
N ARG A 10 -1.62 74.40 39.55
CA ARG A 10 -0.70 73.28 39.85
C ARG A 10 -1.44 72.05 40.37
N VAL A 11 -2.45 72.26 41.22
CA VAL A 11 -3.30 71.18 41.73
C VAL A 11 -4.06 70.52 40.59
N PHE A 12 -4.62 71.30 39.66
CA PHE A 12 -5.32 70.77 38.49
C PHE A 12 -4.42 69.90 37.60
N PHE A 13 -3.23 70.39 37.22
CA PHE A 13 -2.30 69.61 36.40
C PHE A 13 -1.82 68.32 37.09
N TRP A 14 -1.62 68.36 38.41
CA TRP A 14 -1.29 67.15 39.16
C TRP A 14 -2.42 66.14 39.19
N LEU A 15 -3.67 66.58 39.38
CA LEU A 15 -4.84 65.71 39.36
C LEU A 15 -5.01 65.07 37.97
N VAL A 16 -4.83 65.85 36.89
CA VAL A 16 -4.86 65.33 35.51
C VAL A 16 -3.73 64.32 35.29
N PHE A 17 -2.51 64.64 35.73
CA PHE A 17 -1.37 63.72 35.61
C PHE A 17 -1.62 62.40 36.35
N LEU A 18 -2.05 62.46 37.62
CA LEU A 18 -2.39 61.25 38.39
C LEU A 18 -3.55 60.47 37.76
N PHE A 19 -4.55 61.16 37.23
CA PHE A 19 -5.67 60.52 36.53
C PHE A 19 -5.18 59.76 35.30
N SER A 20 -4.35 60.39 34.45
CA SER A 20 -3.80 59.76 33.25
C SER A 20 -2.90 58.57 33.59
N VAL A 21 -2.00 58.71 34.55
CA VAL A 21 -1.10 57.61 34.95
C VAL A 21 -1.89 56.46 35.59
N ASN A 22 -2.88 56.74 36.43
CA ASN A 22 -3.74 55.70 37.02
C ASN A 22 -4.61 55.01 35.96
N LEU A 23 -5.12 55.74 34.97
CA LEU A 23 -5.85 55.12 33.85
C LEU A 23 -4.96 54.17 33.05
N ILE A 24 -3.72 54.57 32.73
CA ILE A 24 -2.75 53.70 32.03
C ILE A 24 -2.42 52.48 32.89
N TYR A 25 -2.14 52.69 34.18
CA TYR A 25 -1.89 51.62 35.13
C TYR A 25 -3.05 50.62 35.18
N LEU A 26 -4.29 51.08 35.29
CA LEU A 26 -5.47 50.21 35.31
C LEU A 26 -5.62 49.39 34.03
N LEU A 27 -5.31 49.94 32.86
CA LEU A 27 -5.32 49.17 31.61
C LEU A 27 -4.31 48.02 31.66
N TYR A 28 -3.08 48.28 32.13
CA TYR A 28 -2.07 47.23 32.30
C TYR A 28 -2.43 46.22 33.39
N GLU A 29 -2.99 46.66 34.52
CA GLU A 29 -3.38 45.80 35.63
C GLU A 29 -4.53 44.86 35.23
N LEU A 30 -5.56 45.37 34.57
CA LEU A 30 -6.69 44.57 34.07
C LEU A 30 -6.25 43.60 32.95
N SER A 31 -5.36 44.05 32.06
CA SER A 31 -4.73 43.17 31.06
C SER A 31 -3.94 42.04 31.71
N PHE A 32 -3.15 42.33 32.74
CA PHE A 32 -2.37 41.33 33.47
C PHE A 32 -3.26 40.33 34.22
N ASN A 33 -4.28 40.81 34.93
CA ASN A 33 -5.24 40.00 35.67
C ASN A 33 -5.96 38.99 34.76
N SER A 34 -6.49 39.42 33.62
CA SER A 34 -7.07 38.50 32.63
C SER A 34 -6.06 37.51 32.03
N ARG A 35 -4.81 37.91 31.82
CA ARG A 35 -3.74 36.98 31.37
C ARG A 35 -3.42 35.92 32.42
N LEU A 36 -3.44 36.26 33.71
CA LEU A 36 -3.25 35.29 34.79
C LEU A 36 -4.33 34.20 34.77
N VAL A 37 -5.60 34.59 34.57
CA VAL A 37 -6.72 33.64 34.43
C VAL A 37 -6.55 32.76 33.20
N ASP A 38 -6.14 33.34 32.07
CA ASP A 38 -5.92 32.59 30.82
C ASP A 38 -4.76 31.58 30.94
N VAL A 39 -3.63 32.00 31.50
CA VAL A 39 -2.44 31.13 31.65
C VAL A 39 -2.69 30.04 32.69
N ALA A 40 -3.51 30.29 33.70
CA ALA A 40 -3.81 29.31 34.73
C ALA A 40 -4.56 28.07 34.24
N VAL A 41 -5.15 28.10 33.04
CA VAL A 41 -5.85 26.99 32.38
C VAL A 41 -4.93 26.28 31.35
N THR A 42 -3.73 26.80 31.14
CA THR A 42 -2.71 26.18 30.27
C THR A 42 -1.61 25.51 31.09
N SER A 43 -0.88 24.57 30.50
CA SER A 43 0.34 24.02 31.08
C SER A 43 1.41 25.12 31.18
N ILE A 44 1.78 25.51 32.41
CA ILE A 44 2.68 26.64 32.66
C ILE A 44 4.11 26.13 32.83
N THR A 45 5.05 26.64 32.04
CA THR A 45 6.48 26.35 32.23
C THR A 45 7.06 27.17 33.38
N ASP A 46 8.16 26.72 34.01
CA ASP A 46 8.84 27.47 35.08
C ASP A 46 9.21 28.90 34.64
N ALA A 47 9.63 29.07 33.39
CA ALA A 47 9.93 30.38 32.82
C ALA A 47 8.71 31.31 32.78
N GLN A 48 7.53 30.78 32.41
CA GLN A 48 6.27 31.54 32.41
C GLN A 48 5.82 31.89 33.83
N VAL A 49 5.94 30.97 34.80
CA VAL A 49 5.64 31.24 36.22
C VAL A 49 6.51 32.40 36.73
N ARG A 50 7.82 32.37 36.47
CA ARG A 50 8.75 33.43 36.88
C ARG A 50 8.48 34.76 36.20
N ALA A 51 8.10 34.74 34.91
CA ALA A 51 7.74 35.95 34.18
C ALA A 51 6.48 36.61 34.77
N LEU A 52 5.43 35.82 35.02
CA LEU A 52 4.20 36.28 35.67
C LEU A 52 4.46 36.80 37.08
N GLU A 53 5.32 36.12 37.84
CA GLU A 53 5.74 36.55 39.16
C GLU A 53 6.43 37.93 39.12
N LEU A 54 7.38 38.11 38.20
CA LEU A 54 8.10 39.37 38.05
C LEU A 54 7.17 40.50 37.59
N GLU A 55 6.30 40.23 36.61
CA GLU A 55 5.32 41.21 36.12
C GLU A 55 4.35 41.64 37.23
N GLY A 56 3.81 40.67 37.98
CA GLY A 56 2.91 40.92 39.11
C GLY A 56 3.56 41.73 40.23
N ARG A 57 4.84 41.48 40.52
CA ARG A 57 5.63 42.25 41.50
C ARG A 57 5.85 43.70 41.09
N ILE A 58 6.13 43.94 39.80
CA ILE A 58 6.31 45.29 39.26
C ILE A 58 4.98 46.06 39.31
N LEU A 59 3.91 45.45 38.81
CA LEU A 59 2.58 46.06 38.75
C LEU A 59 2.02 46.37 40.15
N SER A 60 2.12 45.43 41.08
CA SER A 60 1.71 45.65 42.47
C SER A 60 2.51 46.78 43.13
N GLY A 61 3.82 46.88 42.86
CA GLY A 61 4.67 47.97 43.35
C GLY A 61 4.28 49.34 42.80
N ILE A 62 3.90 49.42 41.52
CA ILE A 62 3.35 50.64 40.90
C ILE A 62 2.00 50.98 41.53
N GLY A 63 1.12 49.99 41.70
CA GLY A 63 -0.20 50.14 42.30
C GLY A 63 -0.16 50.72 43.73
N LEU A 64 0.72 50.20 44.59
CA LEU A 64 0.92 50.74 45.93
C LEU A 64 1.52 52.15 45.90
N SER A 65 2.48 52.41 45.00
CA SER A 65 3.08 53.73 44.83
C SER A 65 2.03 54.78 44.43
N LEU A 66 1.15 54.47 43.47
CA LEU A 66 0.07 55.36 43.04
C LEU A 66 -0.94 55.63 44.15
N LEU A 67 -1.26 54.60 44.94
CA LEU A 67 -2.12 54.73 46.11
C LEU A 67 -1.51 55.69 47.15
N LEU A 68 -0.22 55.55 47.47
CA LEU A 68 0.49 56.42 48.40
C LEU A 68 0.57 57.87 47.92
N LEU A 69 0.85 58.08 46.63
CA LEU A 69 0.91 59.42 46.01
C LEU A 69 -0.41 60.19 46.13
N ARG A 70 -1.54 59.48 46.25
CA ARG A 70 -2.88 60.05 46.37
C ARG A 70 -3.15 60.72 47.71
N PHE A 71 -2.36 60.41 48.75
CA PHE A 71 -2.48 61.05 50.06
C PHE A 71 -1.74 62.39 50.14
N ILE A 72 -0.94 62.75 49.13
CA ILE A 72 -0.19 64.01 49.11
C ILE A 72 -1.12 65.20 48.82
N LYS A 73 -1.15 66.19 49.73
CA LYS A 73 -1.82 67.47 49.52
C LYS A 73 -0.82 68.51 49.02
N ILE A 74 -1.04 69.07 47.83
CA ILE A 74 -0.15 70.10 47.22
C ILE A 74 -0.24 71.46 47.92
N ASN A 75 -1.29 71.69 48.72
CA ASN A 75 -1.50 72.98 49.38
C ASN A 75 -0.33 73.31 50.33
N HIS A 76 0.30 74.46 50.08
CA HIS A 76 1.41 75.04 50.86
C HIS A 76 2.79 74.36 50.79
N ILE A 77 3.02 73.42 49.85
CA ILE A 77 4.33 72.76 49.68
C ILE A 77 5.08 73.33 48.46
N SER A 78 6.39 73.62 48.61
CA SER A 78 7.25 74.04 47.49
C SER A 78 7.46 72.89 46.48
N ALA A 79 7.56 73.20 45.19
CA ALA A 79 7.69 72.19 44.13
C ALA A 79 8.83 71.16 44.36
N LEU A 80 9.98 71.62 44.89
CA LEU A 80 11.12 70.75 45.19
C LEU A 80 10.84 69.78 46.35
N ARG A 81 10.14 70.22 47.41
CA ARG A 81 9.71 69.35 48.52
C ARG A 81 8.66 68.35 48.06
N PHE A 82 7.71 68.79 47.24
CA PHE A 82 6.70 67.92 46.66
C PHE A 82 7.36 66.79 45.84
N LEU A 83 8.31 67.13 44.95
CA LEU A 83 9.06 66.15 44.17
C LEU A 83 9.81 65.14 45.06
N LYS A 84 10.51 65.62 46.10
CA LYS A 84 11.23 64.74 47.04
C LYS A 84 10.30 63.78 47.78
N ILE A 85 9.15 64.26 48.27
CA ILE A 85 8.16 63.44 48.96
C ILE A 85 7.56 62.39 48.01
N SER A 86 7.22 62.79 46.77
CA SER A 86 6.69 61.86 45.77
C SER A 86 7.70 60.77 45.41
N ILE A 87 8.98 61.11 45.18
CA ILE A 87 10.04 60.13 44.90
C ILE A 87 10.24 59.18 46.09
N MET A 88 10.23 59.70 47.33
CA MET A 88 10.36 58.89 48.54
C MET A 88 9.19 57.91 48.69
N LEU A 89 7.95 58.35 48.47
CA LEU A 89 6.77 57.47 48.54
C LEU A 89 6.73 56.42 47.45
N ILE A 90 7.16 56.75 46.23
CA ILE A 90 7.32 55.77 45.15
C ILE A 90 8.40 54.75 45.53
N ALA A 91 9.56 55.20 46.01
CA ALA A 91 10.64 54.29 46.40
C ALA A 91 10.23 53.35 47.54
N ILE A 92 9.52 53.86 48.55
CA ILE A 92 9.01 53.06 49.67
C ILE A 92 7.90 52.12 49.21
N GLY A 93 6.90 52.63 48.48
CA GLY A 93 5.77 51.83 48.01
C GLY A 93 6.22 50.70 47.09
N PHE A 94 7.01 51.02 46.08
CA PHE A 94 7.53 50.03 45.14
C PHE A 94 8.41 48.99 45.85
N SER A 95 9.38 49.41 46.67
CA SER A 95 10.29 48.48 47.36
C SER A 95 9.54 47.60 48.35
N SER A 96 8.63 48.18 49.14
CA SER A 96 7.84 47.43 50.12
C SER A 96 7.03 46.33 49.46
N MET A 97 6.38 46.61 48.33
CA MET A 97 5.54 45.62 47.66
C MET A 97 6.38 44.58 46.90
N TYR A 98 7.39 45.04 46.15
CA TYR A 98 8.24 44.19 45.32
C TYR A 98 8.99 43.15 46.17
N PHE A 99 9.64 43.59 47.26
CA PHE A 99 10.33 42.67 48.18
C PHE A 99 9.35 41.95 49.11
N GLY A 100 8.24 42.57 49.50
CA GLY A 100 7.23 41.95 50.36
C GLY A 100 6.58 40.72 49.73
N GLN A 101 6.16 40.81 48.47
CA GLN A 101 5.62 39.66 47.74
C GLN A 101 6.67 38.57 47.54
N ARG A 102 7.92 38.95 47.23
CA ARG A 102 9.03 37.99 47.10
C ARG A 102 9.25 37.21 48.39
N ILE A 103 9.39 37.92 49.51
CA ILE A 103 9.61 37.29 50.82
C ILE A 103 8.44 36.38 51.16
N LEU A 104 7.20 36.79 50.88
CA LEU A 104 6.01 35.97 51.14
C LEU A 104 6.04 34.65 50.34
N VAL A 105 6.26 34.71 49.03
CA VAL A 105 6.30 33.52 48.17
C VAL A 105 7.48 32.62 48.54
N ASP A 106 8.68 33.18 48.67
CA ASP A 106 9.88 32.42 49.04
C ASP A 106 9.68 31.75 50.41
N PHE A 107 9.06 32.44 51.38
CA PHE A 107 8.76 31.88 52.70
C PHE A 107 7.75 30.71 52.66
N LEU A 108 6.73 30.79 51.81
CA LEU A 108 5.76 29.70 51.64
C LEU A 108 6.39 28.49 50.95
N VAL A 109 7.22 28.73 49.93
CA VAL A 109 7.87 27.67 49.13
C VAL A 109 8.99 26.99 49.89
N ASP A 110 9.88 27.72 50.56
CA ASP A 110 11.05 27.16 51.24
C ASP A 110 10.71 26.31 52.48
N ARG A 111 9.50 26.49 53.05
CA ARG A 111 9.02 25.68 54.18
C ARG A 111 8.38 24.36 53.77
N THR A 112 8.21 24.11 52.48
CA THR A 112 7.60 22.86 52.01
C THR A 112 8.52 21.67 52.24
N THR A 113 7.93 20.57 52.71
CA THR A 113 8.59 19.27 52.80
C THR A 113 8.72 18.62 51.43
N ALA A 114 9.54 17.57 51.32
CA ALA A 114 9.69 16.83 50.07
C ALA A 114 8.37 16.16 49.64
N GLU A 115 7.58 15.67 50.60
CA GLU A 115 6.24 15.13 50.36
C GLU A 115 5.29 16.19 49.80
N GLN A 116 5.27 17.40 50.39
CA GLN A 116 4.46 18.51 49.89
C GLN A 116 4.87 18.96 48.48
N ARG A 117 6.13 18.81 48.09
CA ARG A 117 6.60 19.12 46.73
C ARG A 117 6.13 18.08 45.72
N MET A 118 6.13 16.80 46.10
CA MET A 118 5.52 15.73 45.30
C MET A 118 4.00 15.93 45.17
N ASP A 119 3.32 16.26 46.27
CA ASP A 119 1.88 16.57 46.26
C ASP A 119 1.58 17.75 45.34
N ALA A 120 2.43 18.78 45.35
CA ALA A 120 2.30 19.90 44.43
C ALA A 120 2.40 19.47 42.96
N GLN A 121 3.32 18.56 42.63
CA GLN A 121 3.42 18.02 41.26
C GLN A 121 2.13 17.30 40.84
N LEU A 122 1.59 16.44 41.70
CA LEU A 122 0.35 15.72 41.45
C LEU A 122 -0.85 16.68 41.28
N LEU A 123 -0.93 17.72 42.10
CA LEU A 123 -1.97 18.74 42.01
C LEU A 123 -1.86 19.62 40.76
N VAL A 124 -0.64 19.85 40.24
CA VAL A 124 -0.45 20.52 38.94
C VAL A 124 -1.02 19.67 37.81
N PHE A 125 -0.79 18.35 37.81
CA PHE A 125 -1.38 17.44 36.82
C PHE A 125 -2.89 17.36 36.93
N MET A 126 -3.43 17.25 38.14
CA MET A 126 -4.88 17.29 38.38
C MET A 126 -5.48 18.60 37.84
N LYS A 127 -4.85 19.74 38.14
CA LYS A 127 -5.27 21.06 37.64
C LYS A 127 -5.27 21.09 36.10
N GLN A 128 -4.26 20.51 35.46
CA GLN A 128 -4.20 20.39 34.00
C GLN A 128 -5.31 19.47 33.45
N GLY A 129 -5.61 18.36 34.13
CA GLY A 129 -6.71 17.47 33.78
C GLY A 129 -8.07 18.18 33.82
N LEU A 130 -8.29 19.03 34.82
CA LEU A 130 -9.48 19.87 34.93
C LEU A 130 -9.54 20.94 33.83
N ALA A 131 -8.41 21.56 33.54
CA ALA A 131 -8.30 22.61 32.53
C ALA A 131 -8.55 22.11 31.10
N THR A 132 -8.19 20.85 30.84
CA THR A 132 -8.41 20.18 29.57
C THR A 132 -9.75 19.44 29.53
N ASN A 133 -10.51 19.36 30.63
CA ASN A 133 -11.71 18.53 30.79
C ASN A 133 -11.45 17.03 30.56
N SER A 134 -10.23 16.56 30.84
CA SER A 134 -9.88 15.13 30.86
C SER A 134 -10.08 14.52 32.24
N LEU A 135 -10.21 15.35 33.27
CA LEU A 135 -10.57 15.02 34.64
C LEU A 135 -11.74 15.90 35.09
N GLN A 136 -12.73 15.32 35.77
CA GLN A 136 -13.85 16.06 36.38
C GLN A 136 -13.90 15.77 37.88
N LEU A 137 -14.22 16.80 38.68
CA LEU A 137 -14.41 16.64 40.11
C LEU A 137 -15.87 16.30 40.40
N GLU A 138 -16.09 15.38 41.34
CA GLU A 138 -17.44 15.03 41.78
C GLU A 138 -18.19 16.28 42.26
N GLY A 139 -19.41 16.49 41.76
CA GLY A 139 -20.23 17.67 42.05
C GLY A 139 -19.89 18.94 41.27
N ILE A 140 -18.86 18.91 40.40
CA ILE A 140 -18.50 20.01 39.49
C ILE A 140 -18.29 19.45 38.08
N GLU A 141 -19.40 19.29 37.33
CA GLU A 141 -19.37 18.91 35.91
C GLU A 141 -19.17 20.16 35.04
N PHE A 142 -18.20 20.12 34.14
CA PHE A 142 -17.97 21.17 33.15
C PHE A 142 -18.28 20.61 31.76
N ASP A 143 -19.15 21.28 31.01
CA ASP A 143 -19.23 21.07 29.56
C ASP A 143 -18.05 21.79 28.88
N ASP A 144 -17.68 21.37 27.67
CA ASP A 144 -16.58 22.01 26.93
C ASP A 144 -16.84 23.50 26.67
N SER A 145 -18.12 23.91 26.57
CA SER A 145 -18.52 25.31 26.48
C SER A 145 -18.32 26.11 27.77
N ASP A 146 -18.32 25.45 28.93
CA ASP A 146 -18.21 26.07 30.25
C ASP A 146 -16.76 26.26 30.71
N LEU A 147 -15.80 25.54 30.11
CA LEU A 147 -14.35 25.70 30.35
C LEU A 147 -13.86 27.11 30.00
N ASP A 148 -14.44 27.70 28.95
CA ASP A 148 -14.12 29.07 28.53
C ASP A 148 -14.82 30.14 29.37
N SER A 149 -15.72 29.76 30.27
CA SER A 149 -16.40 30.70 31.13
C SER A 149 -15.43 31.34 32.14
N ALA A 150 -15.59 32.64 32.39
CA ALA A 150 -14.75 33.36 33.34
C ALA A 150 -14.82 32.75 34.77
N HIS A 151 -15.96 32.14 35.13
CA HIS A 151 -16.16 31.46 36.40
C HIS A 151 -15.29 30.21 36.53
N THR A 152 -15.34 29.31 35.55
CA THR A 152 -14.55 28.07 35.53
C THR A 152 -13.05 28.36 35.51
N ARG A 153 -12.59 29.29 34.67
CA ARG A 153 -11.17 29.67 34.62
C ARG A 153 -10.68 30.26 35.95
N SER A 154 -11.50 31.07 36.61
CA SER A 154 -11.17 31.63 37.94
C SER A 154 -11.09 30.56 39.02
N PHE A 155 -12.00 29.58 38.98
CA PHE A 155 -11.95 28.43 39.90
C PHE A 155 -10.72 27.56 39.67
N ILE A 156 -10.44 27.14 38.43
CA ILE A 156 -9.25 26.34 38.09
C ILE A 156 -7.95 27.06 38.46
N SER A 157 -7.95 28.40 38.39
CA SER A 157 -6.82 29.20 38.84
C SER A 157 -6.51 29.05 40.32
N ILE A 158 -7.54 28.93 41.17
CA ILE A 158 -7.42 28.92 42.63
C ILE A 158 -7.47 27.50 43.22
N VAL A 159 -8.09 26.54 42.52
CA VAL A 159 -8.29 25.17 43.02
C VAL A 159 -6.98 24.50 43.40
N GLY A 160 -5.89 24.76 42.66
CA GLY A 160 -4.56 24.23 42.97
C GLY A 160 -4.02 24.69 44.34
N LEU A 161 -4.28 25.94 44.73
CA LEU A 161 -3.91 26.45 46.05
C LEU A 161 -4.82 25.87 47.14
N MET A 162 -6.12 25.76 46.87
CA MET A 162 -7.08 25.27 47.88
C MET A 162 -6.87 23.79 48.20
N THR A 163 -6.64 22.98 47.17
CA THR A 163 -6.36 21.54 47.28
C THR A 163 -5.02 21.27 47.95
N PHE A 164 -4.01 22.12 47.74
CA PHE A 164 -2.71 22.02 48.40
C PHE A 164 -2.79 22.06 49.95
N PHE A 165 -3.83 22.69 50.50
CA PHE A 165 -4.07 22.73 51.95
C PHE A 165 -5.13 21.72 52.44
N SER A 166 -5.53 20.76 51.61
CA SER A 166 -6.51 19.73 51.96
C SER A 166 -5.85 18.34 52.06
N PRO A 167 -5.39 17.93 53.27
CA PRO A 167 -4.64 16.68 53.43
C PRO A 167 -5.44 15.43 53.06
N ASP A 168 -6.71 15.34 53.46
CA ASP A 168 -7.55 14.18 53.14
C ASP A 168 -7.76 14.00 51.63
N PHE A 169 -7.91 15.12 50.91
CA PHE A 169 -8.04 15.10 49.45
C PHE A 169 -6.74 14.69 48.76
N ILE A 170 -5.59 15.18 49.24
CA ILE A 170 -4.28 14.82 48.68
C ILE A 170 -4.02 13.32 48.85
N VAL A 171 -4.36 12.74 50.00
CA VAL A 171 -4.22 11.30 50.24
C VAL A 171 -5.08 10.49 49.27
N ASP A 172 -6.35 10.84 49.11
CA ASP A 172 -7.25 10.16 48.17
C ASP A 172 -6.80 10.32 46.71
N LEU A 173 -6.33 11.51 46.34
CA LEU A 173 -5.76 11.78 45.01
C LEU A 173 -4.52 10.94 44.75
N ARG A 174 -3.64 10.79 45.76
CA ARG A 174 -2.41 9.99 45.68
C ARG A 174 -2.70 8.51 45.54
N ASP A 175 -3.62 7.99 46.34
CA ASP A 175 -4.02 6.57 46.33
C ASP A 175 -4.69 6.18 45.00
N ASN A 176 -5.35 7.13 44.33
CA ASN A 176 -6.00 6.93 43.03
C ASN A 176 -5.22 7.50 41.83
N ALA A 177 -3.99 7.97 42.03
CA ALA A 177 -3.23 8.71 41.02
C ALA A 177 -3.02 7.92 39.72
N GLU A 178 -2.71 6.61 39.81
CA GLU A 178 -2.54 5.74 38.64
C GLU A 178 -3.82 5.66 37.80
N SER A 179 -4.97 5.44 38.45
CA SER A 179 -6.26 5.37 37.77
C SER A 179 -6.64 6.70 37.14
N ILE A 180 -6.40 7.82 37.84
CA ILE A 180 -6.68 9.17 37.35
C ILE A 180 -5.81 9.51 36.13
N LEU A 181 -4.51 9.27 36.21
CA LEU A 181 -3.57 9.52 35.11
C LEU A 181 -3.93 8.68 33.88
N ASN A 182 -4.29 7.41 34.07
CA ASN A 182 -4.74 6.55 32.98
C ASN A 182 -6.06 7.02 32.34
N GLN A 183 -7.03 7.47 33.14
CA GLN A 183 -8.29 8.03 32.61
C GLN A 183 -8.04 9.34 31.85
N VAL A 184 -7.21 10.22 32.39
CA VAL A 184 -6.78 11.46 31.73
C VAL A 184 -6.11 11.13 30.39
N ALA A 185 -5.18 10.18 30.36
CA ALA A 185 -4.50 9.75 29.15
C ALA A 185 -5.48 9.20 28.09
N ILE A 186 -6.48 8.42 28.50
CA ILE A 186 -7.52 7.91 27.60
C ILE A 186 -8.35 9.07 27.03
N ASN A 187 -8.83 9.97 27.87
CA ASN A 187 -9.66 11.09 27.43
C ASN A 187 -8.88 12.05 26.50
N GLU A 188 -7.63 12.35 26.84
CA GLU A 188 -6.74 13.15 25.99
C GLU A 188 -6.46 12.43 24.65
N SER A 189 -6.27 11.11 24.65
CA SER A 189 -6.10 10.36 23.40
C SER A 189 -7.33 10.43 22.49
N ILE A 190 -8.54 10.42 23.07
CA ILE A 190 -9.80 10.57 22.30
C ILE A 190 -9.88 11.98 21.70
N LYS A 191 -9.56 13.01 22.49
CA LYS A 191 -9.56 14.42 22.01
C LYS A 191 -8.54 14.66 20.92
N ALA A 192 -7.36 14.03 21.01
CA ALA A 192 -6.31 14.14 20.01
C ALA A 192 -6.57 13.30 18.74
N THR A 193 -7.56 12.39 18.75
CA THR A 193 -7.79 11.45 17.63
C THR A 193 -8.15 12.16 16.33
N PRO A 194 -9.09 13.12 16.26
CA PRO A 194 -9.50 13.72 14.98
C PRO A 194 -8.34 14.40 14.24
N SER A 195 -7.54 15.22 14.94
CA SER A 195 -6.39 15.90 14.34
C SER A 195 -5.29 14.92 13.96
N SER A 196 -4.93 13.99 14.86
CA SER A 196 -3.88 13.00 14.59
C SER A 196 -4.25 12.06 13.44
N TYR A 197 -5.55 11.74 13.30
CA TYR A 197 -6.04 10.91 12.20
C TYR A 197 -6.01 11.67 10.86
N GLU A 198 -6.28 12.98 10.85
CA GLU A 198 -6.11 13.80 9.66
C GLU A 198 -4.66 13.81 9.17
N ASP A 199 -3.70 13.90 10.09
CA ASP A 199 -2.27 13.85 9.74
C ASP A 199 -1.84 12.45 9.26
N TYR A 200 -2.42 11.40 9.84
CA TYR A 200 -2.27 10.03 9.34
C TYR A 200 -2.80 9.88 7.90
N LEU A 201 -3.93 10.51 7.54
CA LEU A 201 -4.46 10.47 6.18
C LEU A 201 -3.50 11.16 5.18
N LYS A 202 -2.91 12.30 5.55
CA LYS A 202 -1.89 12.98 4.73
C LYS A 202 -0.66 12.08 4.53
N LEU A 203 -0.21 11.42 5.60
CA LEU A 203 0.90 10.47 5.54
C LEU A 203 0.56 9.29 4.61
N ARG A 204 -0.64 8.71 4.73
CA ARG A 204 -1.12 7.63 3.87
C ARG A 204 -1.06 8.04 2.40
N ASP A 205 -1.59 9.21 2.06
CA ASP A 205 -1.63 9.68 0.69
C ASP A 205 -0.20 9.89 0.13
N SER A 206 0.75 10.31 0.97
CA SER A 206 2.16 10.38 0.58
C SER A 206 2.81 9.02 0.28
N ILE A 207 2.43 7.95 1.01
CA ILE A 207 2.92 6.60 0.73
C ILE A 207 2.28 6.03 -0.53
N VAL A 208 0.98 6.31 -0.78
CA VAL A 208 0.30 5.94 -2.02
C VAL A 208 0.96 6.60 -3.23
N TYR A 209 1.38 7.86 -3.11
CA TYR A 209 2.14 8.53 -4.16
C TYR A 209 3.47 7.81 -4.45
N LEU A 210 4.23 7.45 -3.41
CA LEU A 210 5.48 6.69 -3.57
C LEU A 210 5.26 5.32 -4.21
N TRP A 211 4.16 4.64 -3.88
CA TRP A 211 3.77 3.39 -4.53
C TRP A 211 3.55 3.59 -6.03
N ASN A 212 2.78 4.60 -6.42
CA ASN A 212 2.50 4.88 -7.84
C ASN A 212 3.78 5.21 -8.63
N GLU A 213 4.72 5.95 -8.03
CA GLU A 213 6.02 6.22 -8.66
C GLU A 213 6.87 4.94 -8.80
N TYR A 214 6.90 4.09 -7.78
CA TYR A 214 7.59 2.80 -7.84
C TYR A 214 6.97 1.88 -8.91
N GLU A 215 5.64 1.74 -8.93
CA GLU A 215 4.89 0.91 -9.88
C GLU A 215 5.18 1.33 -11.32
N LYS A 216 5.11 2.65 -11.60
CA LYS A 216 5.45 3.20 -12.92
C LYS A 216 6.89 2.86 -13.35
N ILE A 217 7.87 3.04 -12.46
CA ILE A 217 9.28 2.75 -12.76
C ILE A 217 9.46 1.24 -13.04
N SER A 218 8.83 0.39 -12.24
CA SER A 218 8.86 -1.06 -12.40
C SER A 218 8.25 -1.49 -13.74
N ASP A 219 7.05 -0.99 -14.05
CA ASP A 219 6.32 -1.29 -15.29
C ASP A 219 7.09 -0.86 -16.53
N GLU A 220 7.71 0.33 -16.52
CA GLU A 220 8.55 0.81 -17.61
C GLU A 220 9.73 -0.14 -17.88
N TYR A 221 10.36 -0.70 -16.84
CA TYR A 221 11.42 -1.69 -16.99
C TYR A 221 10.92 -3.01 -17.58
N TRP A 222 9.76 -3.52 -17.13
CA TRP A 222 9.21 -4.77 -17.66
C TRP A 222 8.69 -4.61 -19.09
N ALA A 223 8.11 -3.47 -19.42
CA ALA A 223 7.77 -3.09 -20.79
C ALA A 223 9.03 -3.05 -21.67
N ALA A 224 10.10 -2.39 -21.22
CA ALA A 224 11.37 -2.35 -21.94
C ALA A 224 12.00 -3.75 -22.11
N LYS A 225 11.97 -4.59 -21.07
CA LYS A 225 12.46 -5.96 -21.14
C LYS A 225 11.68 -6.81 -22.15
N SER A 226 10.37 -6.61 -22.25
CA SER A 226 9.54 -7.24 -23.28
C SER A 226 9.95 -6.83 -24.70
N TYR A 227 10.32 -5.54 -24.89
CA TYR A 227 10.86 -5.04 -26.15
C TYR A 227 12.23 -5.64 -26.46
N PHE A 228 13.12 -5.81 -25.46
CA PHE A 228 14.42 -6.46 -25.66
C PHE A 228 14.28 -7.90 -26.16
N TYR A 229 13.27 -8.64 -25.70
CA TYR A 229 12.97 -9.99 -26.24
C TYR A 229 12.56 -9.94 -27.71
N GLN A 230 11.80 -8.93 -28.13
CA GLN A 230 11.42 -8.78 -29.54
C GLN A 230 12.64 -8.40 -30.39
N GLU A 231 13.42 -7.43 -29.96
CA GLU A 231 14.66 -6.98 -30.62
C GLU A 231 15.67 -8.14 -30.75
N ALA A 232 15.89 -8.91 -29.68
CA ALA A 232 16.74 -10.09 -29.71
C ALA A 232 16.21 -11.14 -30.70
N GLY A 233 14.89 -11.35 -30.77
CA GLY A 233 14.28 -12.25 -31.73
C GLY A 233 14.47 -11.81 -33.19
N GLU A 234 14.42 -10.52 -33.47
CA GLU A 234 14.71 -9.98 -34.80
C GLU A 234 16.19 -10.14 -35.16
N ARG A 235 17.10 -9.82 -34.22
CA ARG A 235 18.54 -10.04 -34.39
C ARG A 235 18.87 -11.52 -34.64
N TRP A 236 18.19 -12.44 -33.95
CA TRP A 236 18.31 -13.87 -34.19
C TRP A 236 17.92 -14.25 -35.62
N ASN A 237 16.77 -13.74 -36.10
CA ASN A 237 16.30 -14.02 -37.45
C ASN A 237 17.24 -13.46 -38.52
N ILE A 238 17.81 -12.27 -38.29
CA ILE A 238 18.82 -11.67 -39.17
C ILE A 238 20.10 -12.52 -39.18
N LEU A 239 20.58 -12.95 -38.01
CA LEU A 239 21.73 -13.85 -37.89
C LEU A 239 21.49 -15.14 -38.69
N GLN A 240 20.37 -15.83 -38.47
CA GLN A 240 20.02 -17.06 -39.17
C GLN A 240 19.86 -16.86 -40.68
N SER A 241 19.24 -15.75 -41.12
CA SER A 241 19.13 -15.43 -42.55
C SER A 241 20.51 -15.18 -43.19
N ASN A 242 21.41 -14.50 -42.49
CA ASN A 242 22.77 -14.28 -42.97
C ASN A 242 23.54 -15.61 -43.07
N LEU A 243 23.39 -16.49 -42.08
CA LEU A 243 23.98 -17.83 -42.10
C LEU A 243 23.41 -18.69 -43.24
N LEU A 244 22.10 -18.62 -43.48
CA LEU A 244 21.46 -19.33 -44.60
C LEU A 244 22.00 -18.84 -45.94
N ASN A 245 22.09 -17.52 -46.16
CA ASN A 245 22.65 -16.95 -47.38
C ASN A 245 24.12 -17.35 -47.59
N GLN A 246 24.92 -17.36 -46.51
CA GLN A 246 26.32 -17.83 -46.56
C GLN A 246 26.40 -19.32 -46.94
N TRP A 247 25.51 -20.15 -46.37
CA TRP A 247 25.42 -21.55 -46.73
C TRP A 247 24.99 -21.75 -48.19
N GLU A 248 23.96 -21.04 -48.66
CA GLU A 248 23.48 -21.11 -50.05
C GLU A 248 24.61 -20.82 -51.04
N GLN A 249 25.37 -19.74 -50.82
CA GLN A 249 26.55 -19.39 -51.64
C GLN A 249 27.64 -20.46 -51.64
N LEU A 250 27.85 -21.13 -50.51
CA LEU A 250 28.81 -22.25 -50.41
C LEU A 250 28.26 -23.53 -51.06
N SER A 251 26.93 -23.68 -51.14
CA SER A 251 26.24 -24.86 -51.65
C SER A 251 25.95 -24.84 -53.16
N GLU A 252 26.04 -23.67 -53.81
CA GLU A 252 25.63 -23.42 -55.21
C GLU A 252 26.31 -24.32 -56.26
N ASN A 253 27.39 -25.04 -55.89
CA ASN A 253 28.13 -25.97 -56.75
C ASN A 253 27.93 -27.47 -56.41
N LEU A 254 26.98 -27.82 -55.53
CA LEU A 254 26.76 -29.20 -55.05
C LEU A 254 25.41 -29.75 -55.55
N ASP A 255 25.43 -30.73 -56.47
CA ASP A 255 24.23 -31.49 -56.88
C ASP A 255 23.85 -32.49 -55.76
N GLU A 256 22.73 -32.23 -55.06
CA GLU A 256 22.18 -33.09 -54.00
C GLU A 256 21.95 -34.53 -54.48
N HIS A 257 21.55 -34.71 -55.74
CA HIS A 257 21.38 -36.03 -56.34
C HIS A 257 22.72 -36.70 -56.64
N GLU A 258 23.74 -35.95 -57.05
CA GLU A 258 25.10 -36.48 -57.18
C GLU A 258 25.68 -36.90 -55.83
N PHE A 259 25.45 -36.11 -54.78
CA PHE A 259 25.94 -36.43 -53.44
C PHE A 259 25.25 -37.68 -52.87
N THR A 260 23.92 -37.75 -52.94
CA THR A 260 23.16 -38.93 -52.50
C THR A 260 23.60 -40.19 -53.27
N ARG A 261 23.83 -40.07 -54.58
CA ARG A 261 24.39 -41.16 -55.39
C ARG A 261 25.77 -41.58 -54.92
N LYS A 262 26.64 -40.63 -54.53
CA LYS A 262 27.98 -40.92 -53.99
C LYS A 262 27.91 -41.62 -52.64
N VAL A 263 27.04 -41.20 -51.72
CA VAL A 263 26.86 -41.86 -50.40
C VAL A 263 26.34 -43.29 -50.56
N LEU A 264 25.31 -43.50 -51.39
CA LEU A 264 24.75 -44.83 -51.64
C LEU A 264 25.75 -45.74 -52.37
N ALA A 265 26.53 -45.20 -53.31
CA ALA A 265 27.62 -45.93 -53.95
C ALA A 265 28.71 -46.31 -52.93
N LEU A 266 29.08 -45.38 -52.06
CA LEU A 266 30.06 -45.60 -51.01
C LEU A 266 29.59 -46.69 -50.02
N GLN A 267 28.34 -46.64 -49.59
CA GLN A 267 27.75 -47.63 -48.69
C GLN A 267 27.82 -49.04 -49.28
N ARG A 268 27.43 -49.18 -50.57
CA ARG A 268 27.54 -50.46 -51.29
C ARG A 268 28.98 -50.92 -51.46
N ASN A 269 29.89 -50.03 -51.83
CA ASN A 269 31.29 -50.36 -52.09
C ASN A 269 32.03 -50.76 -50.80
N LEU A 270 31.76 -50.08 -49.69
CA LEU A 270 32.32 -50.41 -48.37
C LEU A 270 31.79 -51.76 -47.86
N ASP A 271 30.48 -52.00 -47.95
CA ASP A 271 29.89 -53.30 -47.59
C ASP A 271 30.50 -54.44 -48.42
N THR A 272 30.64 -54.23 -49.73
CA THR A 272 31.28 -55.19 -50.64
C THR A 272 32.75 -55.41 -50.28
N TYR A 273 33.50 -54.34 -49.99
CA TYR A 273 34.90 -54.40 -49.60
C TYR A 273 35.09 -55.22 -48.31
N PHE A 274 34.35 -54.92 -47.24
CA PHE A 274 34.52 -55.60 -45.95
C PHE A 274 34.15 -57.09 -46.04
N LYS A 275 33.05 -57.44 -46.73
CA LYS A 275 32.66 -58.84 -46.99
C LYS A 275 33.70 -59.59 -47.84
N ALA A 276 34.19 -58.96 -48.91
CA ALA A 276 35.21 -59.56 -49.78
C ALA A 276 36.53 -59.75 -49.02
N ARG A 277 36.92 -58.77 -48.19
CA ARG A 277 38.15 -58.79 -47.40
C ARG A 277 38.14 -59.90 -46.35
N GLU A 278 36.99 -60.15 -45.73
CA GLU A 278 36.77 -61.27 -44.80
C GLU A 278 36.89 -62.61 -45.55
N SER A 279 36.23 -62.75 -46.71
CA SER A 279 36.28 -63.98 -47.51
C SER A 279 37.67 -64.36 -48.03
N CYS A 280 38.58 -63.38 -48.17
CA CYS A 280 39.96 -63.63 -48.58
C CYS A 280 40.80 -64.32 -47.49
N GLU A 281 40.41 -64.24 -46.20
CA GLU A 281 41.18 -64.84 -45.11
C GLU A 281 41.18 -66.38 -45.17
N ASP A 282 40.12 -66.99 -45.73
CA ASP A 282 39.97 -68.45 -45.88
C ASP A 282 40.45 -69.00 -47.24
N SER A 283 41.01 -68.15 -48.11
CA SER A 283 41.41 -68.52 -49.48
C SER A 283 42.83 -69.06 -49.60
N ARG A 284 43.04 -70.06 -50.48
CA ARG A 284 44.37 -70.59 -50.84
C ARG A 284 45.29 -69.52 -51.47
N PHE A 285 44.74 -68.44 -52.01
CA PHE A 285 45.46 -67.31 -52.61
C PHE A 285 45.24 -66.03 -51.80
N ARG A 286 45.38 -66.11 -50.48
CA ARG A 286 45.08 -65.03 -49.53
C ARG A 286 45.73 -63.69 -49.91
N ASN A 287 47.03 -63.67 -50.19
CA ASN A 287 47.76 -62.42 -50.45
C ASN A 287 47.33 -61.78 -51.78
N GLU A 288 47.20 -62.57 -52.84
CA GLU A 288 46.73 -62.08 -54.14
C GLU A 288 45.27 -61.61 -54.09
N CYS A 289 44.41 -62.30 -53.31
CA CYS A 289 43.02 -61.92 -53.06
C CYS A 289 42.93 -60.56 -52.37
N ILE A 290 43.72 -60.35 -51.31
CA ILE A 290 43.75 -59.11 -50.54
C ILE A 290 44.20 -57.93 -51.41
N ILE A 291 45.30 -58.09 -52.15
CA ILE A 291 45.82 -57.03 -53.04
C ILE A 291 44.74 -56.62 -54.05
N LYS A 292 44.07 -57.61 -54.65
CA LYS A 292 43.02 -57.35 -55.64
C LYS A 292 41.81 -56.62 -55.04
N VAL A 293 41.38 -56.99 -53.83
CA VAL A 293 40.26 -56.33 -53.13
C VAL A 293 40.63 -54.89 -52.74
N GLU A 294 41.85 -54.65 -52.27
CA GLU A 294 42.37 -53.30 -51.96
C GLU A 294 42.46 -52.42 -53.21
N ASP A 295 42.92 -52.97 -54.33
CA ASP A 295 43.03 -52.24 -55.60
C ASP A 295 41.65 -51.85 -56.15
N ILE A 296 40.66 -52.76 -56.08
CA ILE A 296 39.27 -52.47 -56.47
C ILE A 296 38.71 -51.34 -55.60
N TYR A 297 38.84 -51.43 -54.28
CA TYR A 297 38.39 -50.38 -53.36
C TYR A 297 39.05 -49.04 -53.64
N ARG A 298 40.39 -49.02 -53.78
CA ARG A 298 41.15 -47.81 -54.09
C ARG A 298 40.65 -47.16 -55.39
N ALA A 299 40.45 -47.95 -56.45
CA ALA A 299 39.97 -47.44 -57.73
C ALA A 299 38.56 -46.86 -57.62
N GLU A 300 37.66 -47.53 -56.90
CA GLU A 300 36.28 -47.08 -56.73
C GLU A 300 36.16 -45.80 -55.88
N ILE A 301 36.93 -45.69 -54.80
CA ILE A 301 36.94 -44.52 -53.89
C ILE A 301 37.58 -43.30 -54.53
N VAL A 302 38.72 -43.49 -55.21
CA VAL A 302 39.37 -42.39 -55.92
C VAL A 302 38.49 -41.90 -57.07
N LYS A 303 37.76 -42.82 -57.74
CA LYS A 303 36.81 -42.46 -58.79
C LYS A 303 35.59 -41.70 -58.26
N SER A 304 35.10 -42.00 -57.05
CA SER A 304 33.91 -41.36 -56.50
C SER A 304 34.17 -40.04 -55.74
N ILE A 305 35.32 -39.94 -55.04
CA ILE A 305 35.65 -38.83 -54.13
C ILE A 305 36.85 -38.00 -54.61
N GLY A 306 37.59 -38.47 -55.63
CA GLY A 306 38.76 -37.79 -56.18
C GLY A 306 40.04 -37.95 -55.35
N ARG A 307 39.97 -38.60 -54.19
CA ARG A 307 41.12 -38.92 -53.32
C ARG A 307 40.92 -40.25 -52.60
N TYR A 308 42.04 -40.85 -52.17
CA TYR A 308 42.01 -42.08 -51.39
C TYR A 308 41.74 -41.77 -49.91
N VAL A 309 40.83 -42.53 -49.31
CA VAL A 309 40.54 -42.57 -47.87
C VAL A 309 40.68 -44.04 -47.45
N ALA A 310 41.31 -44.33 -46.31
CA ALA A 310 41.50 -45.71 -45.92
C ALA A 310 40.16 -46.34 -45.50
N PRO A 311 39.91 -47.65 -45.75
CA PRO A 311 38.65 -48.30 -45.41
C PRO A 311 38.24 -48.12 -43.95
N ARG A 312 39.20 -48.13 -43.02
CA ARG A 312 38.96 -47.99 -41.58
C ARG A 312 38.55 -46.58 -41.15
N ASP A 313 38.86 -45.56 -41.94
CA ASP A 313 38.51 -44.17 -41.62
C ASP A 313 37.00 -43.91 -41.82
N TRP A 314 36.32 -44.80 -42.55
CA TRP A 314 34.87 -44.80 -42.75
C TRP A 314 34.10 -45.46 -41.61
N CYS A 315 34.76 -46.30 -40.80
CA CYS A 315 34.11 -47.03 -39.73
C CYS A 315 33.73 -46.13 -38.55
N HIS A 316 32.94 -46.66 -37.62
CA HIS A 316 32.73 -46.01 -36.33
C HIS A 316 34.05 -45.87 -35.55
N GLU A 317 34.07 -45.02 -34.53
CA GLU A 317 35.25 -44.89 -33.68
C GLU A 317 35.55 -46.22 -32.95
N PRO A 318 36.84 -46.57 -32.73
CA PRO A 318 37.19 -47.83 -32.10
C PRO A 318 36.70 -47.88 -30.65
N GLU A 319 35.93 -48.91 -30.30
CA GLU A 319 35.47 -49.16 -28.94
C GLU A 319 36.32 -50.24 -28.27
N THR A 320 36.60 -50.06 -26.97
CA THR A 320 37.33 -51.08 -26.19
C THR A 320 36.35 -52.09 -25.62
N VAL A 321 36.34 -53.30 -26.19
CA VAL A 321 35.50 -54.40 -25.69
C VAL A 321 36.34 -55.42 -24.92
N THR A 322 35.78 -55.92 -23.81
CA THR A 322 36.40 -56.97 -23.01
C THR A 322 35.94 -58.34 -23.51
N LYS A 323 36.86 -59.15 -24.02
CA LYS A 323 36.57 -60.54 -24.42
C LYS A 323 37.28 -61.51 -23.49
N THR A 324 36.54 -62.46 -22.93
CA THR A 324 37.10 -63.52 -22.10
C THR A 324 37.70 -64.59 -23.01
N VAL A 325 39.03 -64.73 -23.00
CA VAL A 325 39.76 -65.68 -23.85
C VAL A 325 40.37 -66.76 -22.96
N GLN A 326 40.24 -68.02 -23.36
CA GLN A 326 40.83 -69.15 -22.65
C GLN A 326 42.31 -69.28 -23.02
N ARG A 327 43.22 -69.05 -22.06
CA ARG A 327 44.65 -69.37 -22.20
C ARG A 327 44.99 -70.53 -21.29
N GLY A 328 45.17 -71.71 -21.88
CA GLY A 328 45.38 -72.96 -21.15
C GLY A 328 44.13 -73.36 -20.34
N SER A 329 44.27 -73.52 -19.03
CA SER A 329 43.18 -73.89 -18.11
C SER A 329 42.49 -72.71 -17.42
N ARG A 330 42.80 -71.45 -17.80
CA ARG A 330 42.20 -70.24 -17.20
C ARG A 330 41.56 -69.34 -18.25
N PHE A 331 40.43 -68.75 -17.87
CA PHE A 331 39.77 -67.68 -18.61
C PHE A 331 40.39 -66.34 -18.19
N VAL A 332 40.93 -65.58 -19.15
CA VAL A 332 41.53 -64.27 -18.93
C VAL A 332 40.73 -63.24 -19.71
N THR A 333 40.29 -62.18 -19.04
CA THR A 333 39.59 -61.05 -19.67
C THR A 333 40.62 -60.15 -20.33
N GLU A 334 40.65 -60.11 -21.66
CA GLU A 334 41.54 -59.25 -22.44
C GLU A 334 40.75 -58.06 -22.99
N ARG A 335 41.30 -56.85 -22.86
CA ARG A 335 40.74 -55.66 -23.51
C ARG A 335 41.22 -55.64 -24.96
N ARG A 336 40.27 -55.59 -25.89
CA ARG A 336 40.57 -55.52 -27.32
C ARG A 336 39.80 -54.34 -27.92
N GLU A 337 40.50 -53.51 -28.67
CA GLU A 337 39.86 -52.50 -29.50
C GLU A 337 39.17 -53.20 -30.68
N VAL A 338 37.86 -52.97 -30.80
CA VAL A 338 37.04 -53.44 -31.90
C VAL A 338 36.40 -52.22 -32.55
N GLN A 339 36.56 -52.11 -33.86
CA GLN A 339 36.01 -51.02 -34.65
C GLN A 339 34.86 -51.57 -35.48
N GLN A 340 33.65 -51.02 -35.35
CA GLN A 340 32.49 -51.45 -36.12
C GLN A 340 32.56 -50.89 -37.55
N CYS A 341 32.78 -51.80 -38.50
CA CYS A 341 32.90 -51.49 -39.93
C CYS A 341 31.78 -52.11 -40.80
N HIS A 342 30.76 -52.72 -40.16
CA HIS A 342 29.63 -53.36 -40.82
C HIS A 342 28.36 -52.53 -40.61
N ASP A 343 27.42 -52.61 -41.55
CA ASP A 343 26.12 -51.93 -41.52
C ASP A 343 26.22 -50.40 -41.33
N LEU A 344 27.21 -49.78 -41.98
CA LEU A 344 27.41 -48.33 -41.93
C LEU A 344 26.16 -47.61 -42.47
N SER A 345 25.51 -46.82 -41.61
CA SER A 345 24.26 -46.12 -41.95
C SER A 345 24.48 -45.02 -42.97
N TYR A 346 23.41 -44.65 -43.68
CA TYR A 346 23.43 -43.53 -44.62
C TYR A 346 23.88 -42.24 -43.93
N ASP A 347 23.35 -41.93 -42.75
CA ASP A 347 23.65 -40.70 -42.00
C ASP A 347 25.12 -40.62 -41.58
N HIS A 348 25.69 -41.74 -41.11
CA HIS A 348 27.10 -41.83 -40.73
C HIS A 348 28.02 -41.59 -41.93
N LEU A 349 27.73 -42.24 -43.07
CA LEU A 349 28.53 -42.09 -44.29
C LEU A 349 28.35 -40.72 -44.93
N SER A 350 27.15 -40.14 -44.89
CA SER A 350 26.86 -38.78 -45.34
C SER A 350 27.68 -37.76 -44.55
N SER A 351 27.71 -37.87 -43.22
CA SER A 351 28.51 -37.02 -42.33
C SER A 351 30.01 -37.16 -42.56
N LYS A 352 30.52 -38.40 -42.71
CA LYS A 352 31.94 -38.63 -43.03
C LYS A 352 32.31 -38.07 -44.39
N LEU A 353 31.46 -38.28 -45.40
CA LEU A 353 31.71 -37.79 -46.76
C LEU A 353 31.69 -36.26 -46.84
N SER A 354 30.77 -35.58 -46.12
CA SER A 354 30.73 -34.11 -46.06
C SER A 354 32.00 -33.52 -45.45
N PHE A 355 32.51 -34.12 -44.36
CA PHE A 355 33.81 -33.76 -43.78
C PHE A 355 34.95 -33.92 -44.79
N PHE A 356 34.97 -35.02 -45.56
CA PHE A 356 36.03 -35.26 -46.53
C PHE A 356 35.91 -34.41 -47.79
N VAL A 357 34.72 -33.93 -48.16
CA VAL A 357 34.52 -33.08 -49.35
C VAL A 357 34.57 -31.58 -49.00
N ARG A 358 34.59 -31.23 -47.69
CA ARG A 358 34.62 -29.84 -47.17
C ARG A 358 33.50 -28.96 -47.72
N ALA A 359 32.33 -29.55 -47.84
CA ALA A 359 31.14 -28.90 -48.37
C ALA A 359 29.98 -29.28 -47.44
N PRO A 360 29.42 -28.33 -46.66
CA PRO A 360 28.28 -28.61 -45.80
C PRO A 360 27.02 -28.78 -46.67
N ILE A 361 26.55 -30.02 -46.81
CA ILE A 361 25.43 -30.36 -47.69
C ILE A 361 24.06 -30.03 -47.08
N SER A 362 23.98 -29.85 -45.76
CA SER A 362 22.77 -29.41 -45.08
C SER A 362 23.04 -28.20 -44.20
N TYR A 363 22.03 -27.32 -44.12
CA TYR A 363 22.05 -26.16 -43.25
C TYR A 363 22.26 -26.54 -41.76
N ASP A 364 21.67 -27.64 -41.30
CA ASP A 364 21.83 -28.14 -39.92
C ASP A 364 23.28 -28.48 -39.56
N LEU A 365 24.03 -29.11 -40.47
CA LEU A 365 25.45 -29.40 -40.24
C LEU A 365 26.31 -28.13 -40.28
N PHE A 366 25.92 -27.13 -41.08
CA PHE A 366 26.62 -25.86 -41.18
C PHE A 366 26.53 -25.07 -39.86
N ILE A 367 25.34 -24.90 -39.29
CA ILE A 367 25.14 -24.15 -38.04
C ILE A 367 25.69 -24.86 -36.79
N ARG A 368 25.99 -26.16 -36.88
CA ARG A 368 26.63 -26.94 -35.81
C ARG A 368 28.17 -26.90 -35.86
N ASP A 369 28.77 -26.22 -36.83
CA ASP A 369 30.24 -26.11 -36.94
C ASP A 369 30.82 -25.33 -35.74
N PRO A 370 31.73 -25.94 -34.94
CA PRO A 370 32.37 -25.27 -33.82
C PRO A 370 33.20 -24.04 -34.22
N VAL A 371 33.79 -24.03 -35.41
CA VAL A 371 34.61 -22.91 -35.90
C VAL A 371 33.71 -21.70 -36.21
N LEU A 372 32.61 -21.93 -36.92
CA LEU A 372 31.58 -20.92 -37.19
C LEU A 372 31.01 -20.35 -35.89
N SER A 373 30.65 -21.22 -34.95
CA SER A 373 30.10 -20.82 -33.64
C SER A 373 31.09 -19.97 -32.85
N SER A 374 32.39 -20.29 -32.88
CA SER A 374 33.42 -19.50 -32.22
C SER A 374 33.59 -18.10 -32.84
N GLN A 375 33.46 -17.98 -34.16
CA GLN A 375 33.53 -16.69 -34.86
C GLN A 375 32.35 -15.80 -34.46
N ILE A 376 31.13 -16.35 -34.51
CA ILE A 376 29.91 -15.62 -34.12
C ILE A 376 29.98 -15.14 -32.67
N ARG A 377 30.49 -15.96 -31.74
CA ARG A 377 30.68 -15.53 -30.34
C ARG A 377 31.61 -14.33 -30.22
N SER A 378 32.70 -14.30 -30.99
CA SER A 378 33.64 -13.17 -30.99
C SER A 378 32.99 -11.89 -31.53
N ASP A 379 32.21 -12.00 -32.60
CA ASP A 379 31.53 -10.86 -33.22
C ASP A 379 30.47 -10.28 -32.27
N LEU A 380 29.66 -11.14 -31.64
CA LEU A 380 28.63 -10.72 -30.69
C LEU A 380 29.21 -10.17 -29.37
N LEU A 381 30.38 -10.66 -28.94
CA LEU A 381 31.08 -10.11 -27.78
C LEU A 381 31.51 -8.66 -28.03
N ALA A 382 31.93 -8.32 -29.25
CA ALA A 382 32.28 -6.94 -29.63
C ALA A 382 31.05 -6.00 -29.59
N GLU A 383 29.85 -6.55 -29.75
CA GLU A 383 28.57 -5.85 -29.60
C GLU A 383 28.03 -5.86 -28.15
N GLY A 384 28.78 -6.42 -27.19
CA GLY A 384 28.40 -6.48 -25.77
C GLY A 384 27.52 -7.67 -25.38
N VAL A 385 27.31 -8.65 -26.27
CA VAL A 385 26.54 -9.87 -25.99
C VAL A 385 27.49 -11.01 -25.61
N VAL A 386 27.46 -11.42 -24.34
CA VAL A 386 28.35 -12.45 -23.80
C VAL A 386 27.69 -13.83 -23.89
N LEU A 387 28.20 -14.69 -24.77
CA LEU A 387 27.70 -16.07 -24.95
C LEU A 387 28.60 -17.09 -24.23
N LYS A 388 28.03 -18.24 -23.85
CA LYS A 388 28.78 -19.36 -23.25
C LYS A 388 29.75 -20.00 -24.26
N ASP A 389 30.87 -20.53 -23.79
CA ASP A 389 31.85 -21.22 -24.66
C ASP A 389 31.28 -22.46 -25.38
N SER A 390 30.26 -23.10 -24.79
CA SER A 390 29.56 -24.24 -25.36
C SER A 390 28.42 -23.86 -26.33
N TRP A 391 28.15 -22.57 -26.52
CA TRP A 391 27.06 -22.09 -27.37
C TRP A 391 27.37 -22.38 -28.85
N ILE A 392 26.36 -22.84 -29.60
CA ILE A 392 26.45 -23.11 -31.04
C ILE A 392 25.41 -22.29 -31.81
N ALA A 393 25.59 -22.11 -33.12
CA ALA A 393 24.73 -21.24 -33.92
C ALA A 393 23.27 -21.71 -34.09
N ASP A 394 22.92 -22.89 -33.57
CA ASP A 394 21.55 -23.40 -33.46
C ASP A 394 20.90 -23.14 -32.07
N ASP A 395 21.68 -22.71 -31.07
CA ASP A 395 21.21 -22.47 -29.70
C ASP A 395 20.52 -21.11 -29.57
N ARG A 396 19.26 -21.06 -30.03
CA ARG A 396 18.42 -19.87 -29.95
C ARG A 396 18.25 -19.40 -28.51
N ASP A 397 17.96 -20.30 -27.57
CA ASP A 397 17.68 -19.93 -26.17
C ASP A 397 18.90 -19.27 -25.53
N GLY A 398 20.10 -19.84 -25.73
CA GLY A 398 21.35 -19.27 -25.23
C GLY A 398 21.63 -17.88 -25.79
N PHE A 399 21.33 -17.64 -27.08
CA PHE A 399 21.45 -16.31 -27.68
C PHE A 399 20.43 -15.32 -27.12
N MET A 400 19.15 -15.73 -27.03
CA MET A 400 18.07 -14.87 -26.54
C MET A 400 18.33 -14.41 -25.11
N THR A 401 18.77 -15.32 -24.22
CA THR A 401 19.11 -14.97 -22.84
C THR A 401 20.25 -13.96 -22.79
N ALA A 402 21.36 -14.21 -23.48
CA ALA A 402 22.53 -13.32 -23.46
C ALA A 402 22.24 -11.93 -24.05
N ALA A 403 21.49 -11.88 -25.16
CA ALA A 403 21.17 -10.62 -25.82
C ALA A 403 20.21 -9.75 -25.00
N VAL A 404 19.20 -10.36 -24.37
CA VAL A 404 18.27 -9.66 -23.48
C VAL A 404 18.97 -9.20 -22.21
N GLU A 405 19.84 -10.03 -21.63
CA GLU A 405 20.59 -9.69 -20.42
C GLU A 405 21.53 -8.51 -20.63
N ALA A 406 22.23 -8.44 -21.78
CA ALA A 406 23.07 -7.31 -22.14
C ALA A 406 22.29 -5.97 -22.16
N ARG A 407 21.08 -5.96 -22.73
CA ARG A 407 20.19 -4.78 -22.75
C ARG A 407 19.58 -4.48 -21.38
N ALA A 408 19.15 -5.52 -20.66
CA ALA A 408 18.52 -5.41 -19.35
C ALA A 408 19.47 -4.81 -18.30
N ASN A 409 20.78 -5.11 -18.39
CA ASN A 409 21.77 -4.51 -17.49
C ASN A 409 21.91 -2.99 -17.69
N LEU A 410 21.91 -2.50 -18.94
CA LEU A 410 21.91 -1.06 -19.23
C LEU A 410 20.61 -0.37 -18.78
N ALA A 411 19.48 -1.06 -18.92
CA ALA A 411 18.19 -0.55 -18.45
C ALA A 411 18.14 -0.48 -16.92
N ARG A 412 18.70 -1.48 -16.22
CA ARG A 412 18.76 -1.52 -14.76
C ARG A 412 19.58 -0.36 -14.19
N GLU A 413 20.73 -0.05 -14.77
CA GLU A 413 21.55 1.08 -14.33
C GLU A 413 20.81 2.43 -14.44
N ARG A 414 20.03 2.64 -15.51
CA ARG A 414 19.19 3.84 -15.66
C ARG A 414 18.07 3.88 -14.63
N LEU A 415 17.41 2.76 -14.41
CA LEU A 415 16.31 2.61 -13.47
C LEU A 415 16.76 2.84 -12.01
N GLU A 416 17.92 2.31 -11.60
CA GLU A 416 18.44 2.52 -10.25
C GLU A 416 18.68 4.01 -9.96
N ASN A 417 19.17 4.76 -10.96
CA ASN A 417 19.31 6.21 -10.86
C ASN A 417 17.96 6.94 -10.74
N GLU A 418 16.94 6.48 -11.48
CA GLU A 418 15.60 7.05 -11.43
C GLU A 418 14.90 6.77 -10.09
N MET A 419 15.03 5.55 -9.55
CA MET A 419 14.56 5.19 -8.22
C MET A 419 15.23 6.06 -7.14
N LEU A 420 16.54 6.27 -7.22
CA LEU A 420 17.24 7.16 -6.30
C LEU A 420 16.77 8.61 -6.39
N GLN A 421 16.43 9.11 -7.59
CA GLN A 421 15.96 10.49 -7.76
C GLN A 421 14.53 10.69 -7.27
N ARG A 422 13.62 9.76 -7.56
CA ARG A 422 12.18 9.91 -7.25
C ARG A 422 11.79 9.35 -5.89
N LEU A 423 12.38 8.22 -5.48
CA LEU A 423 12.05 7.52 -4.23
C LEU A 423 13.11 7.76 -3.13
N GLY A 424 14.34 8.10 -3.51
CA GLY A 424 15.46 8.26 -2.57
C GLY A 424 16.12 6.94 -2.14
N VAL A 425 15.65 5.81 -2.67
CA VAL A 425 16.12 4.46 -2.33
C VAL A 425 16.00 3.54 -3.55
N ILE A 426 16.87 2.53 -3.64
CA ILE A 426 16.76 1.46 -4.65
C ILE A 426 15.95 0.33 -4.04
N LEU A 427 14.87 -0.06 -4.70
CA LEU A 427 14.00 -1.16 -4.28
C LEU A 427 14.11 -2.35 -5.24
N PRO A 428 13.87 -3.59 -4.78
CA PRO A 428 13.67 -4.73 -5.66
C PRO A 428 12.58 -4.46 -6.72
N LEU A 429 12.75 -5.05 -7.90
CA LEU A 429 11.75 -5.04 -8.96
C LEU A 429 10.67 -6.09 -8.65
N ASP A 430 9.44 -5.88 -9.10
CA ASP A 430 8.27 -6.78 -8.91
C ASP A 430 7.71 -6.90 -7.49
N MET A 431 8.04 -5.98 -6.59
CA MET A 431 7.35 -5.92 -5.30
C MET A 431 5.85 -5.73 -5.49
N SER A 432 5.06 -6.57 -4.82
CA SER A 432 3.63 -6.34 -4.62
C SER A 432 3.39 -5.13 -3.70
N ALA A 433 2.18 -4.58 -3.73
CA ALA A 433 1.79 -3.50 -2.82
C ALA A 433 1.98 -3.88 -1.35
N GLU A 434 1.71 -5.13 -0.97
CA GLU A 434 1.90 -5.64 0.39
C GLU A 434 3.39 -5.69 0.78
N GLU A 435 4.27 -6.15 -0.12
CA GLU A 435 5.72 -6.17 0.10
C GLU A 435 6.30 -4.76 0.17
N PHE A 436 5.81 -3.84 -0.66
CA PHE A 436 6.24 -2.44 -0.63
C PHE A 436 5.87 -1.79 0.71
N LEU A 437 4.64 -1.99 1.19
CA LEU A 437 4.22 -1.48 2.50
C LEU A 437 5.00 -2.10 3.66
N ARG A 438 5.42 -3.37 3.54
CA ARG A 438 6.24 -4.06 4.55
C ARG A 438 7.74 -3.75 4.44
N SER A 439 8.17 -3.02 3.42
CA SER A 439 9.58 -2.67 3.25
C SER A 439 10.08 -1.81 4.41
N ASP A 440 11.36 -1.99 4.78
CA ASP A 440 12.02 -1.19 5.81
C ASP A 440 11.93 0.32 5.50
N PHE A 441 11.96 0.70 4.22
CA PHE A 441 11.83 2.08 3.78
C PHE A 441 10.48 2.70 4.18
N VAL A 442 9.37 2.02 3.86
CA VAL A 442 8.02 2.50 4.19
C VAL A 442 7.79 2.41 5.69
N GLN A 443 8.10 1.26 6.30
CA GLN A 443 7.89 1.06 7.74
C GLN A 443 8.72 2.04 8.57
N ALA A 444 9.98 2.32 8.24
CA ALA A 444 10.77 3.30 8.97
C ALA A 444 10.16 4.71 8.93
N ARG A 445 9.56 5.10 7.78
CA ARG A 445 8.88 6.38 7.65
C ARG A 445 7.59 6.44 8.48
N LEU A 446 6.80 5.36 8.47
CA LEU A 446 5.60 5.23 9.29
C LEU A 446 5.94 5.21 10.79
N HIS A 447 6.96 4.47 11.21
CA HIS A 447 7.42 4.43 12.60
C HIS A 447 7.94 5.77 13.07
N LYS A 448 8.71 6.47 12.23
CA LYS A 448 9.20 7.81 12.54
C LYS A 448 8.05 8.81 12.75
N ALA A 449 7.03 8.75 11.90
CA ALA A 449 5.91 9.70 11.95
C ALA A 449 4.88 9.37 13.05
N LEU A 450 4.56 8.09 13.24
CA LEU A 450 3.48 7.66 14.14
C LEU A 450 3.97 7.25 15.54
N GLN A 451 5.26 6.93 15.68
CA GLN A 451 5.90 6.52 16.94
C GLN A 451 5.08 5.49 17.73
N PRO A 452 4.80 4.30 17.15
CA PRO A 452 4.03 3.28 17.84
C PRO A 452 4.77 2.79 19.09
N MET A 453 4.00 2.30 20.07
CA MET A 453 4.56 1.81 21.32
C MET A 453 5.41 0.54 21.14
N ASP A 454 5.01 -0.33 20.21
CA ASP A 454 5.79 -1.51 19.83
C ASP A 454 6.63 -1.17 18.59
N PRO A 455 7.97 -1.09 18.69
CA PRO A 455 8.86 -0.78 17.57
C PRO A 455 8.88 -1.87 16.49
N LEU A 456 8.33 -3.06 16.76
CA LEU A 456 8.24 -4.17 15.82
C LEU A 456 6.86 -4.26 15.16
N MET A 457 5.94 -3.35 15.49
CA MET A 457 4.59 -3.33 14.95
C MET A 457 4.60 -2.96 13.47
N ILE A 458 4.09 -3.85 12.61
CA ILE A 458 3.89 -3.52 11.19
C ILE A 458 2.70 -2.58 11.07
N LEU A 459 2.95 -1.35 10.65
CA LEU A 459 1.94 -0.31 10.47
C LEU A 459 1.24 -0.47 9.11
N ARG A 460 -0.10 -0.42 9.14
CA ARG A 460 -0.96 -0.47 7.95
C ARG A 460 -1.40 0.93 7.51
N LEU A 461 -1.94 1.01 6.30
CA LEU A 461 -2.45 2.25 5.69
C LEU A 461 -3.99 2.34 5.64
N ASP A 462 -4.69 1.32 6.12
CA ASP A 462 -6.13 1.18 6.05
C ASP A 462 -6.81 1.21 7.44
N TYR A 463 -6.13 1.74 8.46
CA TYR A 463 -6.74 1.94 9.77
C TYR A 463 -8.00 2.80 9.68
N THR A 464 -9.09 2.32 10.28
CA THR A 464 -10.23 3.17 10.61
C THR A 464 -9.87 4.16 11.74
N PRO A 465 -10.61 5.25 11.95
CA PRO A 465 -10.35 6.19 13.05
C PRO A 465 -10.29 5.49 14.42
N LEU A 466 -11.15 4.49 14.63
CA LEU A 466 -11.19 3.72 15.86
C LEU A 466 -9.97 2.80 16.02
N GLU A 467 -9.56 2.09 14.97
CA GLU A 467 -8.39 1.24 15.02
C GLU A 467 -7.10 2.05 15.19
N PHE A 468 -6.98 3.19 14.50
CA PHE A 468 -5.87 4.11 14.66
C PHE A 468 -5.76 4.61 16.11
N HIS A 469 -6.88 5.02 16.71
CA HIS A 469 -6.93 5.37 18.13
C HIS A 469 -6.48 4.22 19.02
N GLN A 470 -7.05 3.02 18.85
CA GLN A 470 -6.80 1.90 19.74
C GLN A 470 -5.39 1.30 19.63
N MET A 471 -4.85 1.22 18.41
CA MET A 471 -3.59 0.52 18.15
C MET A 471 -2.37 1.43 18.16
N VAL A 472 -2.53 2.70 17.77
CA VAL A 472 -1.40 3.63 17.61
C VAL A 472 -1.42 4.70 18.71
N LEU A 473 -2.53 5.43 18.83
CA LEU A 473 -2.58 6.64 19.66
C LEU A 473 -2.71 6.34 21.16
N LYS A 474 -3.73 5.58 21.56
CA LYS A 474 -4.05 5.28 22.96
C LYS A 474 -2.89 4.64 23.74
N PRO A 475 -2.18 3.61 23.22
CA PRO A 475 -1.08 2.99 23.95
C PRO A 475 0.05 3.98 24.26
N ARG A 476 0.31 4.93 23.35
CA ARG A 476 1.32 5.98 23.51
C ARG A 476 0.97 6.91 24.67
N PHE A 477 -0.28 7.37 24.74
CA PHE A 477 -0.76 8.25 25.82
C PHE A 477 -0.72 7.54 27.18
N ILE A 478 -1.15 6.27 27.24
CA ILE A 478 -1.08 5.48 28.48
C ILE A 478 0.37 5.30 28.92
N HIS A 479 1.28 5.00 28.00
CA HIS A 479 2.70 4.83 28.35
C HIS A 479 3.32 6.13 28.89
N MET A 480 2.98 7.29 28.32
CA MET A 480 3.42 8.58 28.85
C MET A 480 2.90 8.81 30.27
N ALA A 481 1.62 8.51 30.51
CA ALA A 481 1.02 8.64 31.84
C ALA A 481 1.65 7.71 32.88
N GLU A 482 1.94 6.47 32.49
CA GLU A 482 2.66 5.51 33.35
C GLU A 482 4.07 6.00 33.68
N ASN A 483 4.81 6.51 32.69
CA ASN A 483 6.15 7.04 32.92
C ASN A 483 6.12 8.24 33.89
N GLU A 484 5.13 9.14 33.77
CA GLU A 484 4.95 10.24 34.72
C GLU A 484 4.55 9.74 36.12
N TYR A 485 3.68 8.73 36.21
CA TYR A 485 3.33 8.10 37.48
C TYR A 485 4.55 7.48 38.19
N GLN A 486 5.42 6.80 37.45
CA GLN A 486 6.65 6.22 37.99
C GLN A 486 7.62 7.31 38.48
N LYS A 487 7.78 8.42 37.74
CA LYS A 487 8.60 9.58 38.16
C LYS A 487 8.10 10.23 39.45
N LEU A 488 6.78 10.22 39.70
CA LEU A 488 6.19 10.75 40.93
C LEU A 488 6.60 9.91 42.16
N HIS A 489 6.71 8.59 42.03
CA HIS A 489 6.93 7.68 43.16
C HIS A 489 8.40 7.40 43.48
N GLN A 490 9.31 7.48 42.50
CA GLN A 490 10.70 7.07 42.68
C GLN A 490 11.55 8.13 43.45
N ASP A 491 11.12 9.39 43.51
CA ASP A 491 12.04 10.51 43.76
C ASP A 491 11.69 11.46 44.91
N ILE A 492 10.83 11.06 45.86
CA ILE A 492 10.47 11.93 47.01
C ILE A 492 11.71 12.45 47.74
N GLN A 493 12.73 11.61 47.91
CA GLN A 493 13.99 12.01 48.57
C GLN A 493 14.83 12.99 47.73
N GLU A 494 14.69 12.97 46.41
CA GLU A 494 15.45 13.82 45.50
C GLU A 494 14.92 15.26 45.46
N MET A 495 13.64 15.43 45.81
CA MET A 495 12.99 16.74 45.99
C MET A 495 13.19 17.34 47.38
N ALA A 496 13.84 16.61 48.31
CA ALA A 496 14.15 17.11 49.64
C ALA A 496 15.18 18.27 49.59
N ASN A 497 15.30 19.02 50.69
CA ASN A 497 16.28 20.10 50.78
C ASN A 497 17.71 19.58 50.60
N GLY A 498 18.45 20.14 49.65
CA GLY A 498 19.79 19.69 49.23
C GLY A 498 19.78 18.57 48.19
N GLY A 499 18.62 18.08 47.76
CA GLY A 499 18.47 17.12 46.68
C GLY A 499 18.63 17.76 45.29
N TRP A 500 18.92 16.96 44.27
CA TRP A 500 19.18 17.47 42.92
C TRP A 500 17.90 17.93 42.20
N ARG A 501 16.72 17.48 42.63
CA ARG A 501 15.39 17.93 42.17
C ARG A 501 14.72 18.94 43.11
N GLU A 502 15.45 19.52 44.06
CA GLU A 502 14.89 20.50 45.01
C GLU A 502 14.21 21.69 44.30
N GLU A 503 14.89 22.30 43.32
CA GLU A 503 14.35 23.46 42.61
C GLU A 503 13.13 23.10 41.73
N GLU A 504 13.11 21.89 41.18
CA GLU A 504 11.97 21.38 40.43
C GLU A 504 10.75 21.21 41.34
N GLY A 505 10.92 20.55 42.50
CA GLY A 505 9.88 20.42 43.51
C GLY A 505 9.34 21.78 44.00
N LYS A 506 10.24 22.76 44.23
CA LYS A 506 9.85 24.13 44.59
C LYS A 506 9.11 24.84 43.45
N SER A 507 9.43 24.56 42.20
CA SER A 507 8.74 25.11 41.04
C SER A 507 7.28 24.67 40.98
N TYR A 508 6.98 23.39 41.24
CA TYR A 508 5.60 22.91 41.31
C TYR A 508 4.78 23.63 42.39
N VAL A 509 5.37 23.82 43.58
CA VAL A 509 4.75 24.59 44.66
C VAL A 509 4.49 26.04 44.20
N ARG A 510 5.46 26.68 43.53
CA ARG A 510 5.29 28.04 42.98
C ARG A 510 4.15 28.09 41.96
N ALA A 511 4.00 27.09 41.09
CA ALA A 511 2.95 27.03 40.08
C ALA A 511 1.53 26.96 40.69
N LEU A 512 1.39 26.41 41.89
CA LEU A 512 0.11 26.38 42.62
C LEU A 512 -0.16 27.68 43.39
N ILE A 513 0.87 28.28 43.99
CA ILE A 513 0.72 29.39 44.94
C ILE A 513 0.80 30.78 44.27
N VAL A 514 1.71 30.95 43.31
CA VAL A 514 2.01 32.26 42.71
C VAL A 514 0.80 32.83 41.95
N PRO A 515 0.13 32.08 41.05
CA PRO A 515 -0.96 32.66 40.26
C PRO A 515 -2.12 33.19 41.12
N PRO A 516 -2.66 32.46 42.13
CA PRO A 516 -3.72 32.98 42.99
C PRO A 516 -3.32 34.21 43.81
N ILE A 517 -2.10 34.23 44.34
CA ILE A 517 -1.59 35.38 45.12
C ILE A 517 -1.43 36.61 44.21
N ALA A 518 -0.84 36.43 43.03
CA ALA A 518 -0.68 37.50 42.05
C ALA A 518 -2.04 38.02 41.58
N MET A 519 -2.99 37.12 41.28
CA MET A 519 -4.35 37.44 40.87
C MET A 519 -5.06 38.25 41.95
N GLY A 520 -5.03 37.80 43.20
CA GLY A 520 -5.71 38.50 44.29
C GLY A 520 -5.09 39.86 44.63
N PHE A 521 -3.75 40.01 44.57
CA PHE A 521 -3.11 41.33 44.70
C PHE A 521 -3.44 42.25 43.53
N SER A 522 -3.45 41.73 42.31
CA SER A 522 -3.76 42.48 41.10
C SER A 522 -5.20 42.99 41.12
N LEU A 523 -6.16 42.12 41.44
CA LEU A 523 -7.56 42.44 41.63
C LEU A 523 -7.74 43.49 42.74
N PHE A 524 -7.08 43.33 43.89
CA PHE A 524 -7.11 44.31 44.98
C PHE A 524 -6.64 45.70 44.53
N PHE A 525 -5.47 45.80 43.89
CA PHE A 525 -4.95 47.10 43.48
C PHE A 525 -5.72 47.70 42.31
N ALA A 526 -6.19 46.91 41.35
CA ALA A 526 -7.05 47.36 40.27
C ALA A 526 -8.33 48.00 40.84
N LEU A 527 -9.01 47.32 41.76
CA LEU A 527 -10.27 47.81 42.31
C LEU A 527 -10.07 49.02 43.24
N VAL A 528 -9.05 49.03 44.09
CA VAL A 528 -8.78 50.19 44.96
C VAL A 528 -8.35 51.41 44.15
N ASN A 529 -7.54 51.23 43.10
CA ASN A 529 -7.14 52.33 42.22
C ASN A 529 -8.28 52.80 41.30
N SER A 530 -9.21 51.93 40.89
CA SER A 530 -10.39 52.31 40.09
C SER A 530 -11.39 53.14 40.89
N ILE A 531 -11.68 52.76 42.14
CA ILE A 531 -12.40 53.61 43.11
C ILE A 531 -11.69 54.96 43.19
N GLY A 532 -10.36 54.93 43.14
CA GLY A 532 -9.56 56.12 43.19
C GLY A 532 -9.66 57.04 41.99
N LEU A 533 -9.69 56.45 40.80
CA LEU A 533 -9.89 57.14 39.55
C LEU A 533 -11.29 57.77 39.52
N ILE A 534 -12.34 57.01 39.85
CA ILE A 534 -13.74 57.46 39.85
C ILE A 534 -13.93 58.63 40.83
N ALA A 535 -13.42 58.51 42.05
CA ALA A 535 -13.56 59.56 43.06
C ALA A 535 -12.74 60.83 42.76
N SER A 536 -11.85 60.81 41.73
CA SER A 536 -11.13 62.00 41.28
C SER A 536 -11.88 62.82 40.22
N ILE A 537 -12.90 62.25 39.56
CA ILE A 537 -13.72 62.91 38.53
C ILE A 537 -14.41 64.18 39.06
N PRO A 538 -15.11 64.18 40.22
CA PRO A 538 -15.74 65.40 40.74
C PRO A 538 -14.75 66.56 40.94
N ALA A 539 -13.52 66.23 41.36
CA ALA A 539 -12.49 67.23 41.58
C ALA A 539 -11.98 67.85 40.26
N LEU A 540 -11.94 67.08 39.16
CA LEU A 540 -11.60 67.56 37.82
C LEU A 540 -12.68 68.50 37.25
N PHE A 541 -13.96 68.23 37.54
CA PHE A 541 -15.08 69.09 37.17
C PHE A 541 -15.32 70.28 38.14
N GLY A 542 -14.43 70.49 39.11
CA GLY A 542 -14.47 71.63 40.03
C GLY A 542 -15.50 71.51 41.15
N TRP A 543 -16.09 70.33 41.38
CA TRP A 543 -17.01 70.09 42.50
C TRP A 543 -16.24 69.97 43.82
N LYS A 544 -16.31 71.01 44.66
CA LYS A 544 -15.58 71.10 45.94
C LYS A 544 -16.35 70.52 47.14
N ARG A 545 -17.08 69.41 46.98
CA ARG A 545 -17.81 68.76 48.09
C ARG A 545 -16.98 67.60 48.67
N PRO A 546 -16.26 67.78 49.79
CA PRO A 546 -15.40 66.73 50.34
C PRO A 546 -16.19 65.50 50.80
N ILE A 547 -17.41 65.69 51.30
CA ILE A 547 -18.31 64.61 51.73
C ILE A 547 -18.65 63.68 50.55
N LEU A 548 -18.91 64.23 49.36
CA LEU A 548 -19.22 63.44 48.16
C LEU A 548 -18.04 62.54 47.75
N VAL A 549 -16.82 63.08 47.79
CA VAL A 549 -15.61 62.32 47.44
C VAL A 549 -15.34 61.23 48.48
N TRP A 550 -15.59 61.52 49.77
CA TRP A 550 -15.44 60.53 50.84
C TRP A 550 -16.49 59.42 50.77
N SER A 551 -17.75 59.77 50.49
CA SER A 551 -18.83 58.79 50.30
C SER A 551 -18.60 57.91 49.07
N MET A 552 -18.07 58.46 47.97
CA MET A 552 -17.68 57.67 46.79
C MET A 552 -16.54 56.68 47.10
N LYS A 553 -15.55 57.09 47.90
CA LYS A 553 -14.46 56.19 48.31
C LYS A 553 -14.97 55.10 49.24
N LEU A 554 -15.72 55.45 50.28
CA LEU A 554 -16.21 54.51 51.28
C LEU A 554 -17.25 53.54 50.66
N GLY A 555 -18.20 54.08 49.89
CA GLY A 555 -19.19 53.31 49.15
C GLY A 555 -18.56 52.44 48.07
N GLY A 556 -17.52 52.93 47.38
CA GLY A 556 -16.75 52.13 46.42
C GLY A 556 -16.04 50.94 47.07
N ILE A 557 -15.38 51.15 48.22
CA ILE A 557 -14.72 50.06 48.97
C ILE A 557 -15.75 49.03 49.44
N ILE A 558 -16.86 49.48 50.03
CA ILE A 558 -17.94 48.58 50.45
C ILE A 558 -18.51 47.83 49.24
N GLY A 559 -18.72 48.51 48.11
CA GLY A 559 -19.21 47.91 46.88
C GLY A 559 -18.30 46.81 46.35
N VAL A 560 -16.99 47.07 46.30
CA VAL A 560 -15.98 46.09 45.83
C VAL A 560 -15.92 44.84 46.71
N ILE A 561 -16.10 44.98 48.03
CA ILE A 561 -16.04 43.85 48.95
C ILE A 561 -17.38 43.10 49.01
N ALA A 562 -18.50 43.83 49.08
CA ALA A 562 -19.81 43.25 49.35
C ALA A 562 -20.59 42.83 48.09
N ILE A 563 -20.49 43.56 46.97
CA ILE A 563 -21.30 43.26 45.77
C ILE A 563 -20.94 41.89 45.17
N PRO A 564 -19.66 41.53 44.98
CA PRO A 564 -19.31 40.20 44.46
C PRO A 564 -19.77 39.07 45.38
N MET A 565 -19.91 39.34 46.68
CA MET A 565 -20.31 38.34 47.67
C MET A 565 -21.82 38.09 47.71
N ILE A 566 -22.64 38.98 47.13
CA ILE A 566 -24.10 38.83 47.07
C ILE A 566 -24.51 38.01 45.85
N ASN A 567 -23.72 38.03 44.78
CA ASN A 567 -23.97 37.28 43.55
C ASN A 567 -22.97 36.13 43.43
N SER A 568 -23.13 35.11 44.28
CA SER A 568 -22.26 33.92 44.27
C SER A 568 -22.31 33.23 42.91
N SER A 569 -21.15 32.84 42.42
CA SER A 569 -21.07 31.94 41.26
C SER A 569 -21.60 30.55 41.62
N SER A 570 -22.16 29.84 40.63
CA SER A 570 -22.64 28.46 40.79
C SER A 570 -21.57 27.54 41.39
N VAL A 571 -20.30 27.78 41.05
CA VAL A 571 -19.15 27.01 41.56
C VAL A 571 -18.99 27.15 43.07
N VAL A 572 -19.18 28.34 43.65
CA VAL A 572 -19.02 28.59 45.09
C VAL A 572 -20.12 27.92 45.92
N GLU A 573 -21.26 27.61 45.30
CA GLU A 573 -22.39 26.97 45.97
C GLU A 573 -22.24 25.46 46.10
N THR A 574 -21.35 24.85 45.30
CA THR A 574 -21.06 23.41 45.31
C THR A 574 -20.51 22.93 46.65
N GLU A 575 -20.79 21.67 47.00
CA GLU A 575 -20.25 21.05 48.21
C GLU A 575 -18.73 20.95 48.17
N THR A 576 -18.19 20.62 46.99
CA THR A 576 -16.75 20.49 46.73
C THR A 576 -15.99 21.80 46.96
N TYR A 577 -16.53 22.94 46.51
CA TYR A 577 -15.91 24.24 46.78
C TYR A 577 -15.92 24.59 48.28
N LYS A 578 -17.07 24.40 48.95
CA LYS A 578 -17.23 24.68 50.39
C LYS A 578 -16.30 23.83 51.24
N TYR A 579 -16.10 22.57 50.87
CA TYR A 579 -15.12 21.69 51.51
C TYR A 579 -13.72 22.31 51.42
N PHE A 580 -13.24 22.66 50.23
CA PHE A 580 -11.91 23.23 50.08
C PHE A 580 -11.76 24.61 50.75
N GLU A 581 -12.80 25.45 50.73
CA GLU A 581 -12.80 26.74 51.43
C GLU A 581 -12.62 26.57 52.94
N SER A 582 -13.31 25.60 53.54
CA SER A 582 -13.18 25.30 54.97
C SER A 582 -11.77 24.84 55.36
N GLN A 583 -11.13 24.01 54.53
CA GLN A 583 -9.77 23.51 54.76
C GLN A 583 -8.72 24.65 54.72
N VAL A 584 -8.86 25.57 53.77
CA VAL A 584 -8.01 26.76 53.68
C VAL A 584 -8.23 27.69 54.88
N SER A 585 -9.49 27.88 55.30
CA SER A 585 -9.86 28.70 56.46
C SER A 585 -9.27 28.14 57.76
N ASP A 586 -9.28 26.82 57.94
CA ASP A 586 -8.73 26.17 59.13
C ASP A 586 -7.19 26.23 59.17
N THR A 587 -6.54 26.16 58.00
CA THR A 587 -5.06 26.11 57.91
C THR A 587 -4.40 27.50 57.92
N LEU A 588 -4.93 28.46 57.14
CA LEU A 588 -4.36 29.80 56.98
C LEU A 588 -5.14 30.89 57.74
N GLY A 589 -6.29 30.52 58.33
CA GLY A 589 -7.18 31.42 59.04
C GLY A 589 -8.37 31.91 58.19
N PRO A 590 -9.42 32.44 58.84
CA PRO A 590 -10.69 32.77 58.17
C PRO A 590 -10.59 33.87 57.12
N VAL A 591 -9.55 34.70 57.18
CA VAL A 591 -9.30 35.74 56.18
C VAL A 591 -8.89 35.12 54.83
N ALA A 592 -8.19 33.98 54.84
CA ALA A 592 -7.75 33.31 53.63
C ALA A 592 -8.91 32.64 52.86
N GLY A 593 -9.82 31.96 53.57
CA GLY A 593 -11.04 31.39 52.97
C GLY A 593 -11.96 32.46 52.38
N PHE A 594 -12.15 33.56 53.12
CA PHE A 594 -12.86 34.74 52.60
C PHE A 594 -12.20 35.31 51.35
N PHE A 595 -10.87 35.45 51.35
CA PHE A 595 -10.12 35.97 50.22
C PHE A 595 -10.25 35.10 48.97
N ALA A 596 -10.12 33.77 49.10
CA ALA A 596 -10.29 32.85 47.98
C ALA A 596 -11.69 32.99 47.35
N THR A 597 -12.73 33.00 48.19
CA THR A 597 -14.13 33.16 47.75
C THR A 597 -14.41 34.53 47.14
N TRP A 598 -13.79 35.57 47.69
CA TRP A 598 -13.87 36.90 47.11
C TRP A 598 -13.24 36.96 45.72
N VAL A 599 -12.07 36.34 45.50
CA VAL A 599 -11.44 36.32 44.16
C VAL A 599 -12.32 35.57 43.16
N VAL A 600 -12.79 34.35 43.46
CA VAL A 600 -13.62 33.55 42.54
C VAL A 600 -14.90 34.27 42.12
N ASN A 601 -15.53 35.03 43.03
CA ASN A 601 -16.73 35.78 42.70
C ASN A 601 -16.46 37.14 42.03
N THR A 602 -15.31 37.75 42.27
CA THR A 602 -15.00 39.10 41.75
C THR A 602 -14.33 39.06 40.38
N GLU A 603 -13.46 38.08 40.13
CA GLU A 603 -12.70 37.93 38.88
C GLU A 603 -13.59 37.92 37.62
N PRO A 604 -14.73 37.20 37.55
CA PRO A 604 -15.60 37.18 36.37
C PRO A 604 -16.14 38.56 35.96
N SER A 605 -16.34 39.45 36.93
CA SER A 605 -16.84 40.82 36.68
C SER A 605 -15.78 41.71 36.03
N VAL A 606 -14.51 41.38 36.22
CA VAL A 606 -13.36 42.19 35.78
C VAL A 606 -12.70 41.59 34.53
N TYR A 607 -12.78 40.27 34.37
CA TYR A 607 -12.17 39.51 33.29
C TYR A 607 -12.53 40.03 31.88
N ALA A 608 -13.80 40.34 31.62
CA ALA A 608 -14.22 40.87 30.31
C ALA A 608 -13.57 42.22 29.98
N VAL A 609 -13.40 43.09 30.99
CA VAL A 609 -12.71 44.38 30.84
C VAL A 609 -11.21 44.17 30.65
N GLY A 610 -10.63 43.19 31.34
CA GLY A 610 -9.23 42.79 31.18
C GLY A 610 -8.92 42.28 29.77
N ARG A 611 -9.73 41.37 29.23
CA ARG A 611 -9.61 40.85 27.85
C ARG A 611 -9.68 41.96 26.81
N PHE A 612 -10.54 42.97 27.02
CA PHE A 612 -10.53 44.16 26.17
C PHE A 612 -9.21 44.95 26.32
N ALA A 613 -8.73 45.15 27.54
CA ALA A 613 -7.49 45.87 27.81
C ALA A 613 -6.24 45.21 27.20
N GLN A 614 -6.22 43.87 27.04
CA GLN A 614 -5.13 43.15 26.39
C GLN A 614 -4.83 43.64 24.97
N HIS A 615 -5.82 44.16 24.24
CA HIS A 615 -5.64 44.69 22.88
C HIS A 615 -4.78 45.97 22.85
N VAL A 616 -4.71 46.68 23.97
CA VAL A 616 -4.08 48.02 24.06
C VAL A 616 -2.87 48.01 25.01
N ALA A 617 -2.80 47.04 25.92
CA ALA A 617 -1.72 46.87 26.90
C ALA A 617 -1.09 45.47 26.78
N PRO A 618 -0.01 45.32 25.98
CA PRO A 618 0.72 44.06 25.83
C PRO A 618 1.51 43.69 27.11
N PRO A 619 2.00 42.44 27.23
CA PRO A 619 2.86 42.02 28.33
C PRO A 619 4.07 42.94 28.54
N LEU A 620 4.35 43.28 29.80
CA LEU A 620 5.55 44.04 30.16
C LEU A 620 6.83 43.20 30.08
N ILE A 621 6.69 41.88 30.25
CA ILE A 621 7.77 40.90 30.18
C ILE A 621 7.33 39.81 29.21
N SER A 622 8.01 39.69 28.07
CA SER A 622 7.85 38.55 27.20
C SER A 622 8.76 37.42 27.66
N SER A 623 8.21 36.29 28.12
CA SER A 623 8.96 35.04 28.12
C SER A 623 9.25 34.70 26.67
N GLY A 624 10.52 34.78 26.26
CA GLY A 624 10.92 34.34 24.93
C GLY A 624 10.74 32.83 24.84
N ASP A 625 9.57 32.39 24.38
CA ASP A 625 9.29 31.11 23.74
C ASP A 625 7.79 31.07 23.41
N HIS A 626 7.43 31.64 22.26
CA HIS A 626 6.20 31.25 21.57
C HIS A 626 6.48 30.02 20.70
N LYS A 627 7.00 28.95 21.31
CA LYS A 627 6.67 27.60 20.86
C LYS A 627 5.63 27.12 21.86
N LYS A 628 4.45 26.74 21.37
CA LYS A 628 3.49 25.98 22.18
C LYS A 628 4.19 24.67 22.53
N GLU A 629 4.85 24.64 23.67
CA GLU A 629 5.30 23.40 24.30
C GLU A 629 4.03 22.81 24.93
N ASN A 630 3.20 22.22 24.07
CA ASN A 630 2.23 21.25 24.50
C ASN A 630 3.02 20.20 25.30
N ILE A 631 2.46 19.67 26.38
CA ILE A 631 3.00 18.51 27.11
C ILE A 631 2.91 17.20 26.26
N TYR A 632 2.81 17.35 24.94
CA TYR A 632 3.14 16.37 23.93
C TYR A 632 4.22 17.01 23.09
N ASP A 633 5.42 16.45 23.16
CA ASP A 633 6.60 16.83 22.41
C ASP A 633 6.27 16.94 20.91
N ASP A 634 5.92 18.15 20.46
CA ASP A 634 5.60 18.51 19.08
C ASP A 634 6.89 18.67 18.24
N SER A 635 8.04 18.26 18.79
CA SER A 635 9.33 18.36 18.10
C SER A 635 9.63 17.21 17.14
N ASP A 636 8.74 16.22 17.01
CA ASP A 636 8.91 15.09 16.08
C ASP A 636 7.85 14.96 14.97
N VAL A 637 6.86 15.88 14.87
CA VAL A 637 5.79 15.80 13.83
C VAL A 637 5.98 16.83 12.69
N SER A 638 7.12 17.53 12.64
CA SER A 638 7.44 18.47 11.55
C SER A 638 8.15 17.82 10.35
N LEU A 639 7.86 16.57 9.99
CA LEU A 639 8.35 16.02 8.71
C LEU A 639 7.50 16.50 7.51
N ALA A 640 6.25 16.91 7.74
CA ALA A 640 5.37 17.42 6.69
C ALA A 640 5.83 18.77 6.13
N ASP A 641 6.37 19.66 6.97
CA ASP A 641 6.86 20.98 6.54
C ASP A 641 8.20 20.92 5.77
N ASP A 642 9.07 19.95 6.07
CA ASP A 642 10.33 19.73 5.32
C ASP A 642 10.09 19.10 3.92
N LEU A 643 8.94 18.43 3.72
CA LEU A 643 8.58 17.80 2.44
C LEU A 643 7.87 18.77 1.48
N LEU A 644 7.16 19.78 2.00
CA LEU A 644 6.48 20.80 1.19
C LEU A 644 7.43 21.78 0.50
N ILE A 645 8.68 21.90 0.97
CA ILE A 645 9.69 22.79 0.37
C ILE A 645 10.24 22.23 -0.96
N ASN A 646 10.08 20.92 -1.22
CA ASN A 646 10.54 20.30 -2.47
C ASN A 646 9.47 20.23 -3.58
N GLU A 647 8.17 20.30 -3.26
CA GLU A 647 7.10 20.34 -4.28
C GLU A 647 7.04 21.68 -5.03
N GLN A 648 7.34 22.80 -4.36
CA GLN A 648 7.31 24.12 -4.99
C GLN A 648 8.39 24.36 -6.06
N ARG A 649 9.34 23.43 -6.22
CA ARG A 649 10.41 23.54 -7.23
C ARG A 649 10.12 22.81 -8.54
N LEU A 650 9.11 21.94 -8.58
CA LEU A 650 8.76 21.13 -9.76
C LEU A 650 7.48 21.59 -10.49
N GLU A 651 6.71 22.52 -9.93
CA GLU A 651 5.46 23.05 -10.55
C GLU A 651 5.68 24.13 -11.64
N ASN A 652 6.92 24.54 -11.90
CA ASN A 652 7.21 25.54 -12.93
C ASN A 652 7.70 24.90 -14.24
N ASP A 653 6.88 24.05 -14.87
CA ASP A 653 6.93 23.87 -16.32
C ASP A 653 5.53 23.59 -16.90
N HIS A 654 5.06 24.57 -17.68
CA HIS A 654 3.79 24.60 -18.40
C HIS A 654 3.70 23.53 -19.49
N TYR A 655 2.60 22.76 -19.54
CA TYR A 655 1.86 22.48 -20.79
C TYR A 655 0.37 22.16 -20.47
N PRO A 656 -0.60 22.66 -21.26
CA PRO A 656 -2.02 22.56 -20.90
C PRO A 656 -2.71 21.38 -21.58
N PHE A 657 -3.44 20.56 -20.83
CA PHE A 657 -4.56 19.81 -21.38
C PHE A 657 -5.71 19.79 -20.37
N ASN A 658 -6.85 20.29 -20.80
CA ASN A 658 -8.01 20.60 -19.98
C ASN A 658 -9.14 19.66 -20.44
N LEU A 659 -9.63 18.79 -19.56
CA LEU A 659 -10.93 18.15 -19.75
C LEU A 659 -11.61 17.97 -18.39
N LYS A 660 -12.60 18.84 -18.16
CA LYS A 660 -13.66 18.66 -17.17
C LYS A 660 -14.47 17.41 -17.51
N SER A 661 -14.67 16.53 -16.53
CA SER A 661 -15.88 15.70 -16.45
C SER A 661 -16.27 15.49 -14.99
N SER A 662 -17.32 16.22 -14.59
CA SER A 662 -18.17 15.91 -13.45
C SER A 662 -19.04 14.70 -13.79
N ILE A 663 -18.98 13.63 -13.00
CA ILE A 663 -20.06 12.63 -12.93
C ILE A 663 -20.25 12.25 -11.46
N ASP A 664 -21.41 12.66 -10.94
CA ASP A 664 -21.97 12.27 -9.65
C ASP A 664 -22.27 10.77 -9.60
N ALA A 665 -22.18 10.22 -8.40
CA ALA A 665 -22.50 8.84 -8.08
C ALA A 665 -24.02 8.60 -7.99
N GLY A 666 -24.46 7.44 -8.50
CA GLY A 666 -25.59 6.68 -7.94
C GLY A 666 -26.77 6.43 -8.88
N GLU A 667 -26.87 5.20 -9.41
CA GLU A 667 -28.16 4.54 -9.69
C GLU A 667 -27.92 3.02 -9.90
N SER A 668 -28.74 2.18 -9.24
CA SER A 668 -28.73 0.72 -9.36
C SER A 668 -29.46 0.25 -10.61
N ILE A 669 -28.94 -0.80 -11.24
CA ILE A 669 -29.48 -1.41 -12.46
C ILE A 669 -30.91 -1.93 -12.28
N ASP A 670 -31.28 -2.32 -11.06
CA ASP A 670 -32.63 -2.82 -10.75
C ASP A 670 -33.73 -1.73 -10.86
N ASP A 671 -33.40 -0.45 -10.63
CA ASP A 671 -34.37 0.65 -10.70
C ASP A 671 -34.74 1.05 -12.13
N VAL A 672 -33.90 0.69 -13.11
CA VAL A 672 -34.15 0.99 -14.53
C VAL A 672 -35.18 0.01 -15.13
N PHE A 673 -35.21 -1.24 -14.68
CA PHE A 673 -36.04 -2.29 -15.29
C PHE A 673 -37.50 -2.32 -14.79
N ASP A 674 -37.78 -1.86 -13.57
CA ASP A 674 -39.15 -1.74 -13.05
C ASP A 674 -39.95 -0.64 -13.76
N SER A 675 -39.28 0.29 -14.46
CA SER A 675 -39.93 1.37 -15.21
C SER A 675 -40.58 0.91 -16.54
N VAL A 676 -40.32 -0.33 -17.01
CA VAL A 676 -40.72 -0.83 -18.34
C VAL A 676 -41.79 -1.95 -18.30
N GLY A 677 -42.16 -2.47 -17.12
CA GLY A 677 -43.32 -3.35 -16.97
C GLY A 677 -43.24 -4.75 -17.61
N LEU A 678 -42.02 -5.30 -17.80
CA LEU A 678 -41.81 -6.67 -18.28
C LEU A 678 -41.62 -7.62 -17.09
N ASN A 679 -42.53 -8.59 -16.91
CA ASN A 679 -42.46 -9.55 -15.82
C ASN A 679 -41.51 -10.71 -16.19
N VAL A 680 -40.21 -10.52 -15.96
CA VAL A 680 -39.09 -11.40 -16.38
C VAL A 680 -39.13 -12.81 -15.73
N ASN A 681 -39.87 -12.98 -14.63
CA ASN A 681 -39.84 -14.20 -13.82
C ASN A 681 -40.47 -15.46 -14.46
N ASP A 682 -41.36 -15.32 -15.45
CA ASP A 682 -41.98 -16.48 -16.11
C ASP A 682 -41.11 -17.02 -17.27
N HIS A 683 -40.41 -16.15 -18.00
CA HIS A 683 -39.52 -16.55 -19.11
C HIS A 683 -38.18 -17.16 -18.62
N MET A 684 -37.67 -16.76 -17.46
CA MET A 684 -36.44 -17.35 -16.91
C MET A 684 -36.57 -18.80 -16.43
N ARG A 685 -37.80 -19.29 -16.17
CA ARG A 685 -38.05 -20.68 -15.74
C ARG A 685 -37.97 -21.70 -16.88
N ASP A 686 -38.15 -21.26 -18.12
CA ASP A 686 -38.13 -22.10 -19.32
C ASP A 686 -36.75 -22.18 -20.00
N MET A 687 -35.70 -21.66 -19.35
CA MET A 687 -34.32 -21.74 -19.85
C MET A 687 -33.53 -22.90 -19.21
N VAL A 688 -32.59 -23.45 -19.97
CA VAL A 688 -31.56 -24.37 -19.47
C VAL A 688 -30.42 -23.54 -18.90
N HIS A 689 -30.14 -23.70 -17.60
CA HIS A 689 -29.08 -22.98 -16.90
C HIS A 689 -27.82 -23.83 -16.84
N ALA A 690 -26.74 -23.35 -17.44
CA ALA A 690 -25.46 -24.03 -17.41
C ALA A 690 -24.37 -23.16 -16.77
N LEU A 691 -23.58 -23.77 -15.89
CA LEU A 691 -22.41 -23.13 -15.27
C LEU A 691 -21.13 -23.61 -15.95
N HIS A 692 -20.33 -22.68 -16.45
CA HIS A 692 -18.99 -22.99 -16.95
C HIS A 692 -18.01 -23.13 -15.78
N LEU A 693 -17.26 -24.23 -15.75
CA LEU A 693 -16.28 -24.51 -14.70
C LEU A 693 -14.89 -24.07 -15.13
N SER A 694 -14.17 -23.43 -14.21
CA SER A 694 -12.77 -23.05 -14.41
C SER A 694 -11.85 -24.22 -14.12
N GLY A 695 -11.03 -24.60 -15.11
CA GLY A 695 -9.98 -25.61 -14.97
C GLY A 695 -8.78 -25.18 -14.09
N LEU A 696 -8.70 -23.89 -13.72
CA LEU A 696 -7.61 -23.32 -12.93
C LEU A 696 -7.81 -23.50 -11.41
N THR A 697 -9.01 -23.90 -10.99
CA THR A 697 -9.33 -24.17 -9.58
C THR A 697 -9.95 -25.56 -9.43
N PRO A 698 -9.95 -26.16 -8.23
CA PRO A 698 -10.53 -27.49 -8.03
C PRO A 698 -11.98 -27.58 -8.52
N LEU A 699 -12.27 -28.60 -9.36
CA LEU A 699 -13.54 -28.71 -10.09
C LEU A 699 -14.73 -29.14 -9.19
N MET A 700 -14.52 -30.07 -8.26
CA MET A 700 -15.62 -30.63 -7.46
C MET A 700 -16.37 -29.62 -6.58
N PRO A 701 -15.71 -28.65 -5.92
CA PRO A 701 -16.40 -27.53 -5.27
C PRO A 701 -17.30 -26.75 -6.21
N GLN A 702 -16.86 -26.49 -7.44
CA GLN A 702 -17.65 -25.76 -8.43
C GLN A 702 -18.88 -26.56 -8.89
N VAL A 703 -18.75 -27.88 -9.06
CA VAL A 703 -19.88 -28.78 -9.37
C VAL A 703 -20.92 -28.75 -8.24
N MET A 704 -20.50 -28.78 -6.98
CA MET A 704 -21.42 -28.67 -5.84
C MET A 704 -22.17 -27.33 -5.86
N THR A 705 -21.48 -26.24 -6.19
CA THR A 705 -22.10 -24.91 -6.37
C THR A 705 -23.13 -24.94 -7.51
N ALA A 706 -22.82 -25.56 -8.65
CA ALA A 706 -23.74 -25.69 -9.77
C ALA A 706 -25.02 -26.42 -9.36
N VAL A 707 -24.88 -27.56 -8.68
CA VAL A 707 -26.01 -28.39 -8.20
C VAL A 707 -26.84 -27.65 -7.14
N ASN A 708 -26.19 -26.99 -6.17
CA ASN A 708 -26.88 -26.21 -5.13
C ASN A 708 -27.69 -25.05 -5.73
N ASN A 709 -27.16 -24.44 -6.79
CA ASN A 709 -27.83 -23.38 -7.53
C ASN A 709 -28.84 -23.91 -8.57
N LYS A 710 -29.12 -25.22 -8.57
CA LYS A 710 -30.07 -25.89 -9.49
C LYS A 710 -29.78 -25.63 -10.98
N ASN A 711 -28.50 -25.60 -11.36
CA ASN A 711 -28.14 -25.59 -12.77
C ASN A 711 -28.47 -26.93 -13.40
N ASP A 712 -29.02 -26.91 -14.62
CA ASP A 712 -29.35 -28.09 -15.42
C ASP A 712 -28.10 -28.73 -16.03
N ALA A 713 -27.03 -27.95 -16.21
CA ALA A 713 -25.78 -28.41 -16.82
C ALA A 713 -24.53 -27.77 -16.21
N ILE A 714 -23.40 -28.44 -16.41
CA ILE A 714 -22.06 -27.87 -16.25
C ILE A 714 -21.32 -27.92 -17.59
N MET A 715 -20.54 -26.89 -17.89
CA MET A 715 -19.67 -26.86 -19.07
C MET A 715 -18.20 -26.91 -18.64
N ILE A 716 -17.41 -27.74 -19.33
CA ILE A 716 -15.96 -27.87 -19.10
C ILE A 716 -15.20 -27.73 -20.42
N ASP A 717 -14.07 -27.04 -20.35
CA ASP A 717 -13.15 -26.94 -21.48
C ASP A 717 -12.13 -28.08 -21.45
N VAL A 718 -11.84 -28.64 -22.62
CA VAL A 718 -10.92 -29.76 -22.74
C VAL A 718 -9.87 -29.57 -23.81
N GLN A 719 -8.68 -30.06 -23.50
CA GLN A 719 -7.51 -30.08 -24.38
C GLN A 719 -7.08 -31.52 -24.63
N GLN A 720 -6.51 -31.75 -25.80
CA GLN A 720 -6.02 -33.06 -26.22
C GLN A 720 -4.53 -33.23 -25.90
N LEU A 721 -4.18 -34.37 -25.31
CA LEU A 721 -2.81 -34.82 -25.13
C LEU A 721 -2.26 -35.49 -26.40
N ARG A 722 -0.92 -35.62 -26.47
CA ARG A 722 -0.20 -36.24 -27.59
C ARG A 722 -0.63 -37.68 -27.89
N ASP A 723 -0.98 -38.44 -26.85
CA ASP A 723 -1.45 -39.83 -26.96
C ASP A 723 -2.97 -39.95 -27.23
N GLY A 724 -3.65 -38.81 -27.38
CA GLY A 724 -5.05 -38.73 -27.73
C GLY A 724 -6.02 -38.71 -26.55
N ALA A 725 -5.52 -38.73 -25.31
CA ALA A 725 -6.37 -38.57 -24.11
C ALA A 725 -6.86 -37.12 -23.96
N TRP A 726 -8.02 -36.94 -23.32
CA TRP A 726 -8.64 -35.64 -23.10
C TRP A 726 -8.53 -35.22 -21.63
N VAL A 727 -8.14 -33.98 -21.41
CA VAL A 727 -7.90 -33.41 -20.07
C VAL A 727 -8.66 -32.10 -19.89
N VAL A 728 -9.08 -31.81 -18.65
CA VAL A 728 -9.85 -30.60 -18.34
C VAL A 728 -8.89 -29.42 -18.19
N HIS A 729 -8.87 -28.54 -19.18
CA HIS A 729 -8.08 -27.32 -19.16
C HIS A 729 -8.61 -26.36 -20.24
N ARG A 730 -8.64 -25.06 -19.93
CA ARG A 730 -9.19 -24.04 -20.83
C ARG A 730 -8.23 -23.59 -21.94
N SER A 731 -6.96 -23.46 -21.60
CA SER A 731 -5.90 -23.00 -22.51
C SER A 731 -5.12 -24.19 -23.06
N PRO A 732 -4.65 -24.20 -24.32
CA PRO A 732 -3.71 -25.21 -24.80
C PRO A 732 -2.31 -25.06 -24.17
N LEU A 733 -2.06 -24.00 -23.39
CA LEU A 733 -0.81 -23.75 -22.68
C LEU A 733 -0.97 -23.80 -21.17
N ILE A 734 0.07 -24.27 -20.50
CA ILE A 734 0.25 -24.16 -19.05
C ILE A 734 1.33 -23.12 -18.79
N THR A 735 0.95 -22.00 -18.17
CA THR A 735 1.83 -20.88 -17.85
C THR A 735 2.53 -21.02 -16.49
N GLY A 736 2.10 -21.98 -15.67
CA GLY A 736 2.55 -22.15 -14.29
C GLY A 736 1.70 -21.38 -13.26
N THR A 737 0.73 -20.59 -13.70
CA THR A 737 -0.29 -19.94 -12.86
C THR A 737 -1.59 -20.73 -12.91
N GLY A 738 -2.19 -21.04 -11.75
CA GLY A 738 -3.44 -21.81 -11.65
C GLY A 738 -3.33 -23.32 -11.97
N THR A 739 -2.39 -23.72 -12.82
CA THR A 739 -2.03 -25.12 -13.10
C THR A 739 -0.52 -25.30 -13.00
N CYS A 740 -0.08 -26.29 -12.22
CA CYS A 740 1.34 -26.62 -12.09
C CYS A 740 1.67 -28.06 -12.52
N LEU A 741 2.74 -28.20 -13.31
CA LEU A 741 3.42 -29.46 -13.60
C LEU A 741 4.76 -29.46 -12.88
N THR A 742 4.90 -30.29 -11.85
CA THR A 742 6.06 -30.29 -10.92
C THR A 742 7.43 -30.50 -11.57
N ASN A 743 7.48 -30.98 -12.83
CA ASN A 743 8.71 -31.20 -13.59
C ASN A 743 8.97 -30.18 -14.72
N HIS A 744 8.15 -29.12 -14.85
CA HIS A 744 8.28 -28.14 -15.94
C HIS A 744 8.25 -26.70 -15.39
N GLN A 745 9.33 -25.96 -15.60
CA GLN A 745 9.50 -24.57 -15.12
C GLN A 745 9.31 -23.51 -16.22
N ARG A 746 8.75 -23.88 -17.37
CA ARG A 746 8.48 -23.00 -18.53
C ARG A 746 7.03 -23.18 -18.98
N ILE A 747 6.55 -22.28 -19.84
CA ILE A 747 5.26 -22.43 -20.52
C ILE A 747 5.26 -23.76 -21.30
N VAL A 748 4.24 -24.60 -21.11
CA VAL A 748 4.15 -25.93 -21.74
C VAL A 748 2.92 -26.02 -22.63
N ASP A 749 3.10 -26.52 -23.85
CA ASP A 749 1.99 -26.93 -24.73
C ASP A 749 1.43 -28.29 -24.28
N ILE A 750 0.14 -28.31 -23.95
CA ILE A 750 -0.58 -29.50 -23.49
C ILE A 750 -0.62 -30.58 -24.59
N GLY A 751 -0.63 -30.19 -25.86
CA GLY A 751 -0.61 -31.12 -26.99
C GLY A 751 0.68 -31.93 -27.11
N LEU A 752 1.75 -31.52 -26.43
CA LEU A 752 3.03 -32.24 -26.39
C LEU A 752 3.13 -33.23 -25.22
N LEU A 753 2.22 -33.15 -24.25
CA LEU A 753 2.21 -34.00 -23.07
C LEU A 753 1.51 -35.34 -23.36
N ASP A 754 1.97 -36.42 -22.74
CA ASP A 754 1.25 -37.70 -22.71
C ASP A 754 0.48 -37.90 -21.38
N SER A 755 -0.33 -38.96 -21.30
CA SER A 755 -1.10 -39.27 -20.09
C SER A 755 -0.23 -39.54 -18.85
N VAL A 756 1.01 -39.99 -19.02
CA VAL A 756 1.91 -40.24 -17.87
C VAL A 756 2.38 -38.92 -17.29
N GLN A 757 2.75 -37.98 -18.15
CA GLN A 757 3.17 -36.63 -17.76
C GLN A 757 2.01 -35.84 -17.16
N TRP A 758 0.80 -35.95 -17.72
CA TRP A 758 -0.38 -35.24 -17.22
C TRP A 758 -0.79 -35.63 -15.79
N ARG A 759 -0.53 -36.87 -15.36
CA ARG A 759 -0.83 -37.31 -13.98
C ARG A 759 -0.11 -36.48 -12.90
N ALA A 760 0.94 -35.75 -13.26
CA ALA A 760 1.65 -34.83 -12.37
C ALA A 760 1.00 -33.43 -12.27
N ALA A 761 0.01 -33.11 -13.11
CA ALA A 761 -0.66 -31.82 -13.09
C ALA A 761 -1.47 -31.61 -11.80
N ARG A 762 -1.32 -30.43 -11.19
CA ARG A 762 -2.01 -30.01 -9.95
C ARG A 762 -2.65 -28.64 -10.13
N HIS A 763 -3.79 -28.41 -9.47
CA HIS A 763 -4.36 -27.07 -9.33
C HIS A 763 -3.49 -26.21 -8.41
N GLY A 764 -3.32 -24.94 -8.77
CA GLY A 764 -2.48 -23.96 -8.08
C GLY A 764 -1.26 -23.52 -8.91
N SER A 765 -0.66 -22.40 -8.51
CA SER A 765 0.54 -21.88 -9.17
C SER A 765 1.79 -22.62 -8.72
N CYS A 766 2.73 -22.87 -9.62
CA CYS A 766 3.98 -23.54 -9.29
C CYS A 766 4.76 -22.77 -8.22
N GLY A 767 5.23 -23.48 -7.19
CA GLY A 767 5.92 -22.88 -6.04
C GLY A 767 5.02 -22.29 -4.96
N SER A 768 3.69 -22.30 -5.13
CA SER A 768 2.77 -21.83 -4.08
C SER A 768 2.67 -22.81 -2.90
N ASP A 769 2.52 -22.26 -1.70
CA ASP A 769 2.29 -23.02 -0.45
C ASP A 769 1.06 -23.94 -0.55
N MET A 770 0.07 -23.56 -1.37
CA MET A 770 -1.13 -24.37 -1.62
C MET A 770 -0.81 -25.74 -2.23
N ILE A 771 0.18 -25.82 -3.14
CA ILE A 771 0.65 -27.09 -3.71
C ILE A 771 1.50 -27.88 -2.71
N ALA A 772 2.27 -27.18 -1.85
CA ALA A 772 3.11 -27.80 -0.83
C ALA A 772 2.29 -28.47 0.28
N ILE A 773 1.13 -27.90 0.63
CA ILE A 773 0.31 -28.32 1.76
C ILE A 773 -0.79 -29.32 1.35
N ASN A 774 -1.46 -29.12 0.21
CA ASN A 774 -2.58 -29.99 -0.21
C ASN A 774 -2.72 -30.08 -1.75
N PRO A 775 -1.91 -30.91 -2.42
CA PRO A 775 -1.88 -30.98 -3.89
C PRO A 775 -3.14 -31.67 -4.44
N VAL A 776 -3.98 -30.92 -5.16
CA VAL A 776 -5.18 -31.44 -5.85
C VAL A 776 -4.86 -31.72 -7.32
N SER A 777 -5.04 -32.97 -7.77
CA SER A 777 -4.80 -33.36 -9.17
C SER A 777 -5.89 -32.89 -10.12
N ILE A 778 -5.50 -32.47 -11.31
CA ILE A 778 -6.42 -32.19 -12.41
C ILE A 778 -6.80 -33.52 -13.08
N PRO A 779 -8.08 -33.92 -13.11
CA PRO A 779 -8.49 -35.22 -13.62
C PRO A 779 -8.47 -35.30 -15.15
N PHE A 780 -8.40 -36.52 -15.68
CA PHE A 780 -8.77 -36.79 -17.07
C PHE A 780 -10.28 -36.61 -17.26
N LEU A 781 -10.68 -36.24 -18.47
CA LEU A 781 -12.07 -35.98 -18.80
C LEU A 781 -13.00 -37.16 -18.46
N THR A 782 -12.60 -38.38 -18.85
CA THR A 782 -13.42 -39.58 -18.62
C THR A 782 -13.59 -39.91 -17.15
N ASP A 783 -12.54 -39.70 -16.34
CA ASP A 783 -12.59 -39.93 -14.89
C ASP A 783 -13.45 -38.89 -14.18
N PHE A 784 -13.31 -37.62 -14.56
CA PHE A 784 -14.14 -36.53 -14.05
C PHE A 784 -15.62 -36.75 -14.39
N SER A 785 -15.94 -37.02 -15.67
CA SER A 785 -17.31 -37.25 -16.11
C SER A 785 -17.95 -38.45 -15.42
N ARG A 786 -17.20 -39.54 -15.22
CA ARG A 786 -17.69 -40.72 -14.48
C ARG A 786 -17.97 -40.39 -13.02
N GLN A 787 -17.10 -39.63 -12.38
CA GLN A 787 -17.27 -39.24 -10.97
C GLN A 787 -18.48 -38.32 -10.79
N VAL A 788 -18.66 -37.32 -11.66
CA VAL A 788 -19.81 -36.42 -11.61
C VAL A 788 -21.10 -37.19 -11.87
N SER A 789 -21.16 -38.01 -12.92
CA SER A 789 -22.36 -38.79 -13.25
C SER A 789 -22.78 -39.75 -12.14
N ALA A 790 -21.82 -40.37 -11.45
CA ALA A 790 -22.10 -41.27 -10.33
C ALA A 790 -22.62 -40.54 -9.08
N ARG A 791 -22.16 -39.30 -8.83
CA ARG A 791 -22.48 -38.55 -7.61
C ARG A 791 -23.66 -37.59 -7.77
N PHE A 792 -23.86 -37.07 -8.98
CA PHE A 792 -24.86 -36.08 -9.33
C PHE A 792 -25.57 -36.53 -10.63
N PRO A 793 -26.47 -37.52 -10.55
CA PRO A 793 -27.08 -38.11 -11.74
C PRO A 793 -27.99 -37.16 -12.52
N ASP A 794 -28.44 -36.07 -11.90
CA ASP A 794 -29.44 -35.16 -12.48
C ASP A 794 -28.82 -33.98 -13.28
N ILE A 795 -27.49 -33.82 -13.26
CA ILE A 795 -26.81 -32.73 -13.98
C ILE A 795 -26.26 -33.23 -15.32
N SER A 796 -26.47 -32.45 -16.39
CA SER A 796 -25.88 -32.73 -17.71
C SER A 796 -24.45 -32.16 -17.82
N ILE A 797 -23.60 -32.81 -18.63
CA ILE A 797 -22.20 -32.43 -18.82
C ILE A 797 -21.99 -31.98 -20.26
N TRP A 798 -21.60 -30.72 -20.43
CA TRP A 798 -21.27 -30.13 -21.72
C TRP A 798 -19.76 -30.03 -21.85
N VAL A 799 -19.22 -30.61 -22.91
CA VAL A 799 -17.76 -30.68 -23.12
C VAL A 799 -17.38 -29.83 -24.31
N HIS A 800 -16.61 -28.79 -24.04
CA HIS A 800 -16.11 -27.90 -25.06
C HIS A 800 -14.79 -28.38 -25.62
N PHE A 801 -14.85 -28.93 -26.84
CA PHE A 801 -13.67 -29.39 -27.57
C PHE A 801 -12.98 -28.21 -28.23
N GLN A 802 -11.71 -28.03 -27.90
CA GLN A 802 -10.91 -26.91 -28.38
C GLN A 802 -9.83 -27.40 -29.36
N PRO A 803 -9.42 -26.55 -30.31
CA PRO A 803 -8.30 -26.85 -31.19
C PRO A 803 -6.97 -26.84 -30.43
N THR A 804 -5.94 -27.46 -31.01
CA THR A 804 -4.58 -27.41 -30.44
C THR A 804 -4.00 -25.99 -30.46
N LEU A 805 -2.84 -25.80 -29.83
CA LEU A 805 -2.09 -24.54 -29.90
C LEU A 805 -1.89 -24.03 -31.33
N HIS A 806 -1.72 -24.94 -32.30
CA HIS A 806 -1.53 -24.59 -33.71
C HIS A 806 -2.84 -24.43 -34.48
N GLY A 807 -4.00 -24.56 -33.83
CA GLY A 807 -5.31 -24.50 -34.48
C GLY A 807 -5.66 -25.80 -35.21
N GLU A 808 -4.90 -26.88 -34.98
CA GLU A 808 -5.16 -28.15 -35.63
C GLU A 808 -6.36 -28.84 -34.97
N VAL A 809 -7.18 -29.48 -35.81
CA VAL A 809 -8.36 -30.21 -35.36
C VAL A 809 -8.28 -31.64 -35.87
N PHE A 810 -8.10 -32.60 -34.96
CA PHE A 810 -8.07 -34.01 -35.30
C PHE A 810 -9.48 -34.61 -35.22
N CYS A 811 -10.30 -34.43 -36.27
CA CYS A 811 -11.71 -34.82 -36.29
C CYS A 811 -11.97 -36.29 -35.88
N HIS A 812 -11.04 -37.22 -36.14
CA HIS A 812 -11.17 -38.61 -35.70
C HIS A 812 -11.14 -38.74 -34.17
N HIS A 813 -10.20 -38.07 -33.50
CA HIS A 813 -10.07 -38.14 -32.05
C HIS A 813 -11.19 -37.41 -31.33
N LEU A 814 -11.58 -36.25 -31.86
CA LEU A 814 -12.66 -35.44 -31.33
C LEU A 814 -13.98 -36.21 -31.33
N ARG A 815 -14.34 -36.78 -32.48
CA ARG A 815 -15.53 -37.64 -32.61
C ARG A 815 -15.47 -38.87 -31.73
N ARG A 816 -14.30 -39.53 -31.65
CA ARG A 816 -14.13 -40.70 -30.78
C ARG A 816 -14.35 -40.36 -29.31
N GLY A 817 -13.80 -39.24 -28.84
CA GLY A 817 -14.00 -38.77 -27.46
C GLY A 817 -15.46 -38.42 -27.16
N ALA A 818 -16.12 -37.71 -28.08
CA ALA A 818 -17.54 -37.38 -27.95
C ALA A 818 -18.43 -38.64 -27.93
N ALA A 819 -18.17 -39.62 -28.81
CA ALA A 819 -18.89 -40.89 -28.84
C ALA A 819 -18.66 -41.71 -27.55
N GLU A 820 -17.44 -41.72 -27.01
CA GLU A 820 -17.12 -42.40 -25.75
C GLU A 820 -17.88 -41.77 -24.57
N LEU A 821 -17.97 -40.44 -24.52
CA LEU A 821 -18.72 -39.73 -23.49
C LEU A 821 -20.23 -39.92 -23.63
N SER A 822 -20.78 -39.86 -24.85
CA SER A 822 -22.19 -40.16 -25.12
C SER A 822 -22.55 -41.58 -24.67
N ALA A 823 -21.72 -42.57 -25.01
CA ALA A 823 -21.92 -43.96 -24.59
C ALA A 823 -21.85 -44.15 -23.07
N MET A 824 -21.02 -43.37 -22.37
CA MET A 824 -20.84 -43.44 -20.93
C MET A 824 -21.93 -42.69 -20.13
N LEU A 825 -22.34 -41.51 -20.60
CA LEU A 825 -23.24 -40.60 -19.87
C LEU A 825 -24.70 -40.75 -20.30
N GLY A 826 -24.94 -41.21 -21.53
CA GLY A 826 -26.24 -41.23 -22.17
C GLY A 826 -26.50 -39.98 -23.02
N GLN A 827 -27.28 -40.18 -24.08
CA GLN A 827 -27.56 -39.21 -25.15
C GLN A 827 -28.13 -37.87 -24.65
N GLU A 828 -28.97 -37.88 -23.61
CA GLU A 828 -29.61 -36.68 -23.07
C GLU A 828 -28.74 -35.94 -22.03
N LYS A 829 -27.67 -36.56 -21.55
CA LYS A 829 -26.81 -36.01 -20.48
C LYS A 829 -25.49 -35.45 -21.00
N PHE A 830 -25.21 -35.58 -22.29
CA PHE A 830 -23.99 -35.13 -22.92
C PHE A 830 -24.28 -34.23 -24.12
N SER A 831 -23.60 -33.08 -24.16
CA SER A 831 -23.58 -32.20 -25.33
C SER A 831 -22.13 -31.87 -25.69
N ALA A 832 -21.81 -31.91 -26.98
CA ALA A 832 -20.52 -31.45 -27.50
C ALA A 832 -20.60 -29.95 -27.80
N VAL A 833 -19.75 -29.15 -27.15
CA VAL A 833 -19.66 -27.70 -27.39
C VAL A 833 -18.49 -27.43 -28.32
N VAL A 834 -18.65 -26.48 -29.24
CA VAL A 834 -17.63 -26.06 -30.21
C VAL A 834 -17.69 -24.54 -30.40
N SER A 835 -16.55 -23.90 -30.66
CA SER A 835 -16.49 -22.45 -30.85
C SER A 835 -15.87 -22.01 -32.18
N SER A 836 -15.41 -22.95 -33.01
CA SER A 836 -14.76 -22.65 -34.30
C SER A 836 -15.42 -23.41 -35.45
N SER A 837 -15.36 -22.83 -36.66
CA SER A 837 -15.87 -23.46 -37.88
C SER A 837 -15.22 -24.81 -38.18
N GLU A 838 -13.92 -24.93 -37.91
CA GLU A 838 -13.11 -26.13 -38.15
C GLU A 838 -13.53 -27.26 -37.21
N THR A 839 -13.77 -26.93 -35.94
CA THR A 839 -14.22 -27.88 -34.92
C THR A 839 -15.66 -28.30 -35.17
N LEU A 840 -16.53 -27.34 -35.55
CA LEU A 840 -17.91 -27.60 -35.92
C LEU A 840 -17.98 -28.54 -37.12
N ALA A 841 -17.19 -28.30 -38.17
CA ALA A 841 -17.14 -29.11 -39.38
C ALA A 841 -16.86 -30.60 -39.10
N CYS A 842 -16.08 -30.94 -38.07
CA CYS A 842 -15.84 -32.33 -37.68
C CYS A 842 -17.10 -33.09 -37.25
N PHE A 843 -18.15 -32.40 -36.82
CA PHE A 843 -19.42 -33.01 -36.42
C PHE A 843 -20.45 -33.02 -37.55
N LEU A 844 -20.25 -32.22 -38.60
CA LEU A 844 -21.14 -32.15 -39.75
C LEU A 844 -21.00 -33.44 -40.58
N ASP A 845 -22.10 -33.89 -41.21
CA ASP A 845 -22.16 -35.02 -42.15
C ASP A 845 -22.01 -36.46 -41.63
N MET A 846 -22.01 -36.70 -40.31
CA MET A 846 -22.04 -38.07 -39.74
C MET A 846 -23.18 -38.24 -38.73
N PRO A 847 -23.80 -39.44 -38.64
CA PRO A 847 -24.85 -39.72 -37.66
C PRO A 847 -24.29 -39.64 -36.23
N ARG A 848 -24.94 -38.86 -35.39
CA ARG A 848 -24.63 -38.63 -33.98
C ARG A 848 -25.91 -38.68 -33.15
N ASP A 849 -25.79 -39.09 -31.89
CA ASP A 849 -26.89 -39.29 -30.96
C ASP A 849 -26.90 -38.29 -29.78
N TYR A 850 -26.02 -37.29 -29.83
CA TYR A 850 -25.89 -36.20 -28.87
C TYR A 850 -26.02 -34.83 -29.56
N ALA A 851 -26.36 -33.80 -28.79
CA ALA A 851 -26.47 -32.44 -29.28
C ALA A 851 -25.12 -31.76 -29.47
N VAL A 852 -25.01 -30.87 -30.46
CA VAL A 852 -23.88 -29.97 -30.66
C VAL A 852 -24.30 -28.54 -30.32
N ILE A 853 -23.50 -27.84 -29.52
CA ILE A 853 -23.72 -26.46 -29.14
C ILE A 853 -22.60 -25.62 -29.76
N TYR A 854 -22.96 -24.71 -30.67
CA TYR A 854 -22.02 -23.74 -31.22
C TYR A 854 -22.00 -22.49 -30.34
N MET A 855 -20.88 -22.22 -29.70
CA MET A 855 -20.61 -20.96 -29.00
C MET A 855 -19.99 -19.98 -29.99
N GLY A 856 -20.72 -18.92 -30.31
CA GLY A 856 -20.23 -17.83 -31.14
C GLY A 856 -19.03 -17.11 -30.53
N PRO A 857 -18.37 -16.22 -31.30
CA PRO A 857 -17.17 -15.51 -30.86
C PRO A 857 -17.38 -14.80 -29.52
N GLU A 858 -16.36 -14.83 -28.66
CA GLU A 858 -16.34 -14.04 -27.44
C GLU A 858 -16.25 -12.54 -27.79
N TYR A 859 -16.65 -11.65 -26.88
CA TYR A 859 -16.52 -10.22 -27.10
C TYR A 859 -15.08 -9.77 -26.79
N GLY A 860 -14.41 -9.09 -27.73
CA GLY A 860 -13.02 -8.65 -27.59
C GLY A 860 -12.78 -7.18 -27.92
N ASP A 861 -11.65 -6.64 -27.46
CA ASP A 861 -11.22 -5.26 -27.72
C ASP A 861 -10.97 -5.02 -29.23
N PRO A 862 -11.34 -3.86 -29.81
CA PRO A 862 -11.10 -3.53 -31.22
C PRO A 862 -9.68 -3.78 -31.74
N GLY A 863 -8.65 -3.83 -30.87
CA GLY A 863 -7.29 -4.21 -31.27
C GLY A 863 -7.10 -5.68 -31.72
N ILE A 864 -7.97 -6.61 -31.30
CA ILE A 864 -7.84 -8.06 -31.51
C ILE A 864 -8.53 -8.54 -32.81
N VAL A 865 -9.50 -7.77 -33.32
CA VAL A 865 -10.50 -8.22 -34.32
C VAL A 865 -10.08 -7.97 -35.78
N ALA A 866 -8.89 -7.43 -36.04
CA ALA A 866 -8.47 -7.04 -37.40
C ALA A 866 -8.20 -8.21 -38.39
N GLN A 867 -8.49 -9.48 -38.08
CA GLN A 867 -8.05 -10.63 -38.88
C GLN A 867 -9.04 -11.80 -39.04
N SER A 868 -10.35 -11.56 -39.15
CA SER A 868 -11.32 -12.66 -39.41
C SER A 868 -12.01 -12.55 -40.78
N THR A 869 -11.28 -12.80 -41.87
CA THR A 869 -11.84 -13.25 -43.16
C THR A 869 -10.97 -14.36 -43.77
N PRO A 870 -11.55 -15.34 -44.49
CA PRO A 870 -10.83 -16.55 -44.86
C PRO A 870 -10.01 -16.40 -46.15
N HIS A 871 -8.78 -16.95 -46.09
CA HIS A 871 -7.86 -17.42 -47.14
C HIS A 871 -6.54 -16.69 -47.44
N HIS A 872 -5.53 -17.56 -47.66
CA HIS A 872 -4.10 -17.41 -47.94
C HIS A 872 -3.16 -17.08 -46.78
N ILE A 873 -2.54 -18.17 -46.30
CA ILE A 873 -1.46 -18.22 -45.32
C ILE A 873 -0.33 -17.27 -45.72
N SER A 874 -0.12 -16.26 -44.89
CA SER A 874 0.86 -15.18 -45.06
C SER A 874 1.66 -14.99 -43.77
N ARG A 875 2.62 -14.05 -43.76
CA ARG A 875 3.41 -13.60 -42.59
C ARG A 875 2.55 -13.23 -41.35
N GLN A 876 1.23 -13.14 -41.49
CA GLN A 876 0.25 -13.00 -40.40
C GLN A 876 -0.03 -14.31 -39.62
N GLU A 877 0.19 -15.50 -40.18
CA GLU A 877 0.10 -16.76 -39.40
C GLU A 877 1.25 -16.93 -38.40
N ILE A 878 2.38 -16.26 -38.64
CA ILE A 878 3.49 -16.16 -37.70
C ILE A 878 3.15 -15.20 -36.54
N ILE A 879 2.25 -14.23 -36.77
CA ILE A 879 1.76 -13.29 -35.75
C ILE A 879 0.66 -13.95 -34.90
N SER A 880 -0.21 -14.78 -35.49
CA SER A 880 -1.18 -15.58 -34.73
C SER A 880 -0.50 -16.61 -33.82
N LEU A 881 0.65 -17.17 -34.22
CA LEU A 881 1.48 -18.03 -33.36
C LEU A 881 2.11 -17.29 -32.17
N ARG A 882 2.39 -15.98 -32.27
CA ARG A 882 2.90 -15.15 -31.16
C ARG A 882 1.81 -14.75 -30.15
N GLY A 883 0.55 -14.61 -30.57
CA GLY A 883 -0.59 -14.45 -29.66
C GLY A 883 -0.90 -15.74 -28.90
N ARG A 884 -0.90 -16.87 -29.62
CA ARG A 884 -1.16 -18.19 -29.04
C ARG A 884 -0.12 -18.63 -28.01
N ALA A 885 1.13 -18.18 -28.13
CA ALA A 885 2.19 -18.39 -27.14
C ALA A 885 1.99 -17.64 -25.79
N ARG A 886 1.04 -16.68 -25.73
CA ARG A 886 0.67 -15.93 -24.51
C ARG A 886 -0.67 -16.37 -23.90
N GLY A 887 -1.37 -17.30 -24.53
CA GLY A 887 -2.73 -17.70 -24.13
C GLY A 887 -3.86 -16.90 -24.80
N ASP A 888 -3.55 -15.89 -25.62
CA ASP A 888 -4.55 -15.07 -26.33
C ASP A 888 -4.75 -15.54 -27.78
N GLY A 889 -6.00 -15.73 -28.21
CA GLY A 889 -6.35 -15.94 -29.63
C GLY A 889 -6.45 -17.39 -30.13
N TYR A 890 -6.69 -18.37 -29.25
CA TYR A 890 -7.16 -19.72 -29.65
C TYR A 890 -8.70 -19.83 -29.72
N ARG A 891 -9.43 -18.88 -29.13
CA ARG A 891 -10.87 -18.69 -29.33
C ARG A 891 -11.13 -17.49 -30.25
N PRO A 892 -12.17 -17.55 -31.09
CA PRO A 892 -12.54 -16.41 -31.90
C PRO A 892 -13.11 -15.29 -31.01
N TYR A 893 -12.56 -14.09 -31.16
CA TYR A 893 -13.09 -12.87 -30.58
C TYR A 893 -13.64 -11.98 -31.68
N ALA A 894 -14.75 -11.32 -31.40
CA ALA A 894 -15.30 -10.29 -32.26
C ALA A 894 -15.71 -9.09 -31.40
N PHE A 895 -15.65 -7.89 -31.97
CA PHE A 895 -16.20 -6.69 -31.33
C PHE A 895 -17.70 -6.58 -31.61
N SER A 896 -18.11 -7.02 -32.80
CA SER A 896 -19.51 -7.22 -33.17
C SER A 896 -19.62 -8.41 -34.13
N ILE A 897 -20.75 -9.10 -34.10
CA ILE A 897 -21.05 -10.19 -35.03
C ILE A 897 -22.20 -9.75 -35.95
N SER A 898 -22.10 -10.13 -37.22
CA SER A 898 -23.19 -9.95 -38.19
C SER A 898 -23.87 -11.29 -38.46
N PRO A 899 -25.13 -11.31 -38.93
CA PRO A 899 -25.82 -12.53 -39.34
C PRO A 899 -24.98 -13.41 -40.29
N GLN A 900 -24.25 -12.79 -41.23
CA GLN A 900 -23.40 -13.51 -42.19
C GLN A 900 -22.30 -14.34 -41.52
N THR A 901 -21.84 -13.92 -40.33
CA THR A 901 -20.82 -14.63 -39.55
C THR A 901 -21.36 -15.96 -39.01
N LEU A 902 -22.69 -16.07 -38.86
CA LEU A 902 -23.38 -17.26 -38.36
C LEU A 902 -24.06 -18.07 -39.47
N ASP A 903 -23.95 -17.70 -40.75
CA ASP A 903 -24.63 -18.40 -41.85
C ASP A 903 -24.28 -19.91 -41.90
N MET A 904 -23.01 -20.28 -41.68
CA MET A 904 -22.56 -21.68 -41.68
C MET A 904 -23.16 -22.48 -40.50
N PRO A 905 -22.99 -22.08 -39.23
CA PRO A 905 -23.63 -22.79 -38.12
C PRO A 905 -25.16 -22.78 -38.22
N PHE A 906 -25.75 -21.66 -38.65
CA PHE A 906 -27.21 -21.53 -38.81
C PHE A 906 -27.79 -22.53 -39.82
N SER A 907 -27.11 -22.75 -40.94
CA SER A 907 -27.55 -23.69 -41.98
C SER A 907 -27.19 -25.15 -41.72
N SER A 908 -26.20 -25.43 -40.86
CA SER A 908 -25.62 -26.77 -40.68
C SER A 908 -26.08 -27.50 -39.42
N LEU A 909 -26.60 -26.77 -38.42
CA LEU A 909 -27.07 -27.34 -37.16
C LEU A 909 -28.54 -27.81 -37.25
N LYS A 910 -28.87 -28.82 -36.45
CA LYS A 910 -30.17 -29.51 -36.44
C LYS A 910 -31.06 -29.02 -35.28
N GLU A 911 -32.31 -29.45 -35.24
CA GLU A 911 -33.33 -29.06 -34.24
C GLU A 911 -32.90 -29.32 -32.77
N ASN A 912 -32.11 -30.37 -32.52
CA ASN A 912 -31.59 -30.67 -31.16
C ASN A 912 -30.31 -29.92 -30.80
N ASP A 913 -29.68 -29.23 -31.75
CA ASP A 913 -28.45 -28.45 -31.54
C ASP A 913 -28.77 -27.04 -31.02
N ALA A 914 -27.73 -26.29 -30.64
CA ALA A 914 -27.92 -24.91 -30.17
C ALA A 914 -26.88 -23.92 -30.72
N ILE A 915 -27.30 -22.67 -30.91
CA ILE A 915 -26.42 -21.52 -31.16
C ILE A 915 -26.45 -20.60 -29.94
N VAL A 916 -25.29 -20.35 -29.34
CA VAL A 916 -25.16 -19.50 -28.16
C VAL A 916 -24.21 -18.35 -28.47
N ILE A 917 -24.62 -17.10 -28.24
CA ILE A 917 -23.80 -15.91 -28.50
C ILE A 917 -23.47 -15.17 -27.20
N HIS A 918 -22.39 -14.39 -27.19
CA HIS A 918 -22.05 -13.59 -26.01
C HIS A 918 -23.06 -12.43 -25.86
N HIS A 919 -23.48 -12.09 -24.63
CA HIS A 919 -24.50 -11.05 -24.40
C HIS A 919 -24.17 -9.69 -25.06
N ARG A 920 -22.89 -9.32 -25.16
CA ARG A 920 -22.46 -8.06 -25.83
C ARG A 920 -22.65 -8.06 -27.35
N HIS A 921 -22.94 -9.22 -27.94
CA HIS A 921 -23.27 -9.37 -29.35
C HIS A 921 -24.77 -9.30 -29.62
N GLU A 922 -25.58 -9.21 -28.57
CA GLU A 922 -27.03 -9.04 -28.70
C GLU A 922 -27.35 -7.73 -29.42
N SER A 923 -28.17 -7.83 -30.46
CA SER A 923 -28.70 -6.70 -31.19
C SER A 923 -30.04 -7.08 -31.79
N HIS A 924 -30.87 -6.09 -32.10
CA HIS A 924 -32.17 -6.33 -32.74
C HIS A 924 -32.05 -7.18 -34.01
N VAL A 925 -31.01 -6.92 -34.82
CA VAL A 925 -30.74 -7.66 -36.06
C VAL A 925 -30.38 -9.13 -35.78
N MET A 926 -29.62 -9.38 -34.72
CA MET A 926 -29.22 -10.73 -34.33
C MET A 926 -30.39 -11.53 -33.74
N HIS A 927 -31.25 -10.89 -32.95
CA HIS A 927 -32.47 -11.52 -32.44
C HIS A 927 -33.44 -11.89 -33.56
N GLU A 928 -33.64 -11.01 -34.55
CA GLU A 928 -34.47 -11.31 -35.71
C GLU A 928 -33.89 -12.46 -36.54
N PHE A 929 -32.57 -12.52 -36.72
CA PHE A 929 -31.90 -13.60 -37.43
C PHE A 929 -32.04 -14.94 -36.71
N LEU A 930 -31.74 -14.98 -35.40
CA LEU A 930 -31.77 -16.21 -34.60
C LEU A 930 -33.18 -16.73 -34.32
N ARG A 931 -34.22 -15.89 -34.41
CA ARG A 931 -35.62 -16.31 -34.26
C ARG A 931 -36.03 -17.38 -35.26
N ASP A 932 -35.45 -17.35 -36.45
CA ASP A 932 -35.79 -18.28 -37.53
C ASP A 932 -34.88 -19.54 -37.52
N PHE A 933 -34.00 -19.68 -36.53
CA PHE A 933 -33.15 -20.86 -36.35
C PHE A 933 -34.00 -22.06 -35.90
N PRO A 934 -33.91 -23.22 -36.57
CA PRO A 934 -34.74 -24.38 -36.22
C PRO A 934 -34.34 -25.08 -34.92
N GLY A 935 -33.16 -24.77 -34.35
CA GLY A 935 -32.68 -25.35 -33.09
C GLY A 935 -32.81 -24.41 -31.91
N ARG A 936 -32.11 -24.71 -30.81
CA ARG A 936 -32.13 -23.88 -29.61
C ARG A 936 -31.21 -22.68 -29.73
N THR A 937 -31.57 -21.57 -29.13
CA THR A 937 -30.75 -20.36 -29.11
C THR A 937 -30.45 -19.96 -27.68
N GLY A 938 -29.31 -19.31 -27.43
CA GLY A 938 -28.90 -18.95 -26.09
C GLY A 938 -27.89 -17.82 -26.02
N VAL A 939 -27.62 -17.39 -24.78
CA VAL A 939 -26.71 -16.29 -24.48
C VAL A 939 -25.75 -16.68 -23.35
N PHE A 940 -24.52 -16.16 -23.39
CA PHE A 940 -23.56 -16.34 -22.31
C PHE A 940 -22.92 -15.03 -21.86
N PHE A 941 -22.66 -14.92 -20.56
CA PHE A 941 -22.11 -13.71 -19.94
C PHE A 941 -21.24 -14.02 -18.71
N SER A 942 -20.32 -13.11 -18.39
CA SER A 942 -19.46 -13.16 -17.19
C SER A 942 -20.07 -12.30 -16.07
N PRO A 943 -20.33 -12.85 -14.87
CA PRO A 943 -20.82 -12.07 -13.74
C PRO A 943 -19.67 -11.30 -13.07
N GLY A 944 -19.58 -10.00 -13.35
CA GLY A 944 -18.77 -9.04 -12.59
C GLY A 944 -17.56 -8.46 -13.34
N SER A 945 -17.76 -7.40 -14.12
CA SER A 945 -16.67 -6.54 -14.61
C SER A 945 -16.59 -5.25 -13.79
N ARG A 946 -16.06 -5.36 -12.57
CA ARG A 946 -15.52 -4.26 -11.76
C ARG A 946 -14.36 -4.80 -10.91
N SER A 947 -13.26 -5.12 -11.55
CA SER A 947 -11.90 -5.23 -10.98
C SER A 947 -10.96 -5.63 -12.11
N GLU A 948 -9.72 -5.14 -12.06
CA GLU A 948 -8.64 -5.44 -13.02
C GLU A 948 -8.03 -6.84 -12.83
N ASP A 949 -8.75 -7.75 -12.16
CA ASP A 949 -8.37 -9.16 -12.05
C ASP A 949 -8.92 -9.96 -13.23
N VAL A 950 -8.18 -9.97 -14.34
CA VAL A 950 -8.29 -11.04 -15.32
C VAL A 950 -7.78 -12.30 -14.64
N LEU A 951 -8.66 -13.14 -14.05
CA LEU A 951 -8.49 -14.59 -13.85
C LEU A 951 -9.60 -15.30 -13.04
N ILE A 952 -10.85 -14.79 -13.01
CA ILE A 952 -12.01 -15.60 -12.58
C ILE A 952 -13.08 -15.61 -13.67
N GLU A 953 -13.01 -16.62 -14.53
CA GLU A 953 -13.80 -16.71 -15.77
C GLU A 953 -14.97 -17.70 -15.67
N ASN A 954 -15.82 -17.59 -14.65
CA ASN A 954 -17.01 -18.45 -14.58
C ASN A 954 -18.16 -17.82 -15.39
N TYR A 955 -18.44 -18.33 -16.59
CA TYR A 955 -19.60 -17.88 -17.36
C TYR A 955 -20.90 -18.54 -16.89
N LYS A 956 -22.00 -17.79 -16.96
CA LYS A 956 -23.35 -18.34 -16.98
C LYS A 956 -23.83 -18.42 -18.42
N ILE A 957 -24.41 -19.57 -18.78
CA ILE A 957 -24.95 -19.84 -20.10
C ILE A 957 -26.44 -20.14 -19.95
N LEU A 958 -27.26 -19.46 -20.74
CA LEU A 958 -28.71 -19.61 -20.78
C LEU A 958 -29.10 -20.08 -22.17
N ILE A 959 -29.81 -21.20 -22.28
CA ILE A 959 -30.32 -21.71 -23.56
C ILE A 959 -31.83 -21.86 -23.47
N SER A 960 -32.56 -21.33 -24.46
CA SER A 960 -34.01 -21.48 -24.57
C SER A 960 -34.40 -22.95 -24.76
N ARG A 961 -35.40 -23.43 -24.00
CA ARG A 961 -35.99 -24.77 -24.23
C ARG A 961 -36.92 -24.82 -25.45
N ASN A 962 -37.45 -23.67 -25.88
CA ASN A 962 -38.51 -23.56 -26.91
C ASN A 962 -38.07 -22.78 -28.18
N GLY A 963 -36.78 -22.51 -28.36
CA GLY A 963 -36.22 -21.90 -29.59
C GLY A 963 -36.35 -20.38 -29.71
N VAL A 964 -36.86 -19.68 -28.71
CA VAL A 964 -36.97 -18.20 -28.70
C VAL A 964 -35.99 -17.63 -27.68
N LEU A 965 -35.09 -16.74 -28.14
CA LEU A 965 -34.04 -16.08 -27.36
C LEU A 965 -34.58 -15.03 -26.40
#